data_AF-A0AAN6UY56-F1
#
_entry.id   AF-A0AAN6UY56-F1
#
_cell.length_a   1.000
_cell.length_b   1.000
_cell.length_c   1.000
_cell.angle_alpha   90.00
_cell.angle_beta   90.00
_cell.angle_gamma   90.00
#
_symmetry.space_group_name_H-M   'P 1'
#
loop_
_entity.id
_entity.type
_entity.pdbx_description
1 polymer ?
#
loop_
_entity_poly.entity_id
_entity_poly.type
_entity_poly.pdbx_seq_one_letter_code
_entity_poly.pdbx_strand_id
1 'polypeptide(L)'
;MREQTKSAVLHRDLGYEFLHLAKGEGKYLVLEDGRRVFDASGGASVGCIGWGNERVVGAVTKQMMAIPYCSTVFYTTKVQEELCRFLVDSTHGNMGRAYIVNSGSEAMEAAVKLARQYFLELSPPQPQRNRFISRKQSYHGITLGALAVGGHEHRREKFEPLLMKNVSRVSPCNSFRGKKHGETDNEYVARLAQELDDEFEAVGPDTVCAFVAEPVVGAALGCVPAVAGYFRAMQAVCQKYGALLILDEVMCGMGRSGTLHAWEQEGVVPDLQTIGKALGGGYQPVAGVLAHRKVVNVLEKGSSVFVHGHTYQGHPAGCAAAFEVQKIIQDESLLANVRKMGERLSIRLQERIGAHPNVGNIRGRGLFWGVEFVADKKTMEPFPAEDRIALAISERGLDDKYRIGVYPGAGSADGIRGDHVIISPAFNINSDEVEWVVESFGWLARAEVDVLNSRLEKTTQLTKKIQACLGRLEATGKSVRDVAGPLNGETKKLQILGNNIESVLAAIERLRQPADSKNDEEQIIRMGPDKAGLPNYLASIKRLNKALNDMKASNLRSTQQTVTELQRLVKLGNTQLENSFDKLLRNETPRSIEPLHFITKNKPFPVLSQDKFARLGLINSFVAGVYRQGGGGAPQDSPIAKIYIEIRSQYLSSGLVNLAAASTSTAKKKNPDAIYRAGMNGIGTYAQAMEGLFVAEYENVCNIFTREDWGPVFEATCQPSLVELGRTLRELNGHIKAHMSTDCYMAYEIVEIISELSNDLERRTGELKNPLAASLKPIRETAKSSLFELLEDTKRRINSLQTLSLDGSPVSIVSEAMQRLQTMVEFLRPISSIMVSLGDGGWKSASASRSGDAAPSLASFDIGADGKEIFAHYCIDTIEALMSCLDARGRLLLQKKPVMGVFLANNVSIIERMIQSSELASLLESRLGPLDSWRKKAASLYTDTCKDVSIHLFDVIHTSRTGAGGRPTSGQGGAIVVDSASILKSLSSKDKESIKGKFASFNASFDDMVLRHKGYYMERDVRQMFAKDMQTMIEPLYNRFWDRYHEVDKGKGKYVKYDKSSIAAVFLTLY
;
A
#
# COMPACT_ATOMS: atom_id res chain seq x y z
N MET A 1 -20.81 8.58 15.50
CA MET A 1 -19.52 8.75 14.81
C MET A 1 -19.49 7.71 13.71
N ARG A 2 -19.40 8.11 12.44
CA ARG A 2 -19.20 7.13 11.35
C ARG A 2 -17.82 6.51 11.56
N GLU A 3 -17.73 5.18 11.59
CA GLU A 3 -16.44 4.49 11.44
C GLU A 3 -15.81 5.00 10.15
N GLN A 4 -14.79 5.85 10.25
CA GLN A 4 -13.96 6.20 9.12
C GLN A 4 -13.21 4.92 8.73
N THR A 5 -13.67 4.27 7.67
CA THR A 5 -12.88 3.27 6.96
C THR A 5 -11.51 3.89 6.68
N LYS A 6 -10.44 3.29 7.20
CA LYS A 6 -9.07 3.75 6.92
C LYS A 6 -8.87 3.71 5.40
N SER A 7 -8.35 4.81 4.83
CA SER A 7 -8.04 4.90 3.40
C SER A 7 -7.18 3.71 2.97
N ALA A 8 -7.58 3.04 1.89
CA ALA A 8 -6.76 2.00 1.27
C ALA A 8 -5.53 2.57 0.53
N VAL A 9 -5.48 3.90 0.34
CA VAL A 9 -4.35 4.58 -0.29
C VAL A 9 -3.20 4.67 0.71
N LEU A 10 -2.02 4.16 0.33
CA LEU A 10 -0.78 4.40 1.05
C LEU A 10 -0.34 5.85 0.85
N HIS A 11 -0.97 6.77 1.58
CA HIS A 11 -0.60 8.17 1.57
C HIS A 11 0.84 8.36 2.05
N ARG A 12 1.49 9.43 1.56
CA ARG A 12 2.86 9.79 1.98
C ARG A 12 2.96 10.07 3.48
N ASP A 13 1.86 10.54 4.06
CA ASP A 13 1.66 10.64 5.50
C ASP A 13 0.36 9.91 5.85
N LEU A 14 0.47 8.82 6.63
CA LEU A 14 -0.68 8.00 7.02
C LEU A 14 -1.49 8.59 8.18
N GLY A 15 -0.95 9.62 8.86
CA GLY A 15 -1.63 10.35 9.92
C GLY A 15 -2.34 11.61 9.43
N TYR A 16 -2.14 12.00 8.17
CA TYR A 16 -2.73 13.21 7.59
C TYR A 16 -4.07 12.91 6.91
N GLU A 17 -5.10 13.69 7.24
CA GLU A 17 -6.42 13.62 6.59
C GLU A 17 -6.43 14.50 5.33
N PHE A 18 -6.40 13.88 4.16
CA PHE A 18 -6.36 14.59 2.88
C PHE A 18 -7.75 15.08 2.45
N LEU A 19 -7.82 16.30 1.92
CA LEU A 19 -9.03 16.82 1.28
C LEU A 19 -9.28 16.09 -0.05
N HIS A 20 -10.53 15.74 -0.31
CA HIS A 20 -10.92 15.07 -1.55
C HIS A 20 -11.26 16.08 -2.65
N LEU A 21 -10.76 15.80 -3.86
CA LEU A 21 -11.00 16.60 -5.06
C LEU A 21 -12.16 16.03 -5.87
N ALA A 22 -13.14 16.87 -6.23
CA ALA A 22 -14.23 16.51 -7.13
C ALA A 22 -13.86 16.73 -8.60
N LYS A 23 -13.23 17.87 -8.93
CA LYS A 23 -12.76 18.19 -10.29
C LYS A 23 -11.72 19.30 -10.31
N GLY A 24 -10.95 19.38 -11.40
CA GLY A 24 -10.16 20.56 -11.74
C GLY A 24 -10.86 21.38 -12.83
N GLU A 25 -10.84 22.71 -12.71
CA GLU A 25 -11.49 23.63 -13.65
C GLU A 25 -10.66 24.90 -13.82
N GLY A 26 -10.01 25.05 -14.98
CA GLY A 26 -9.12 26.15 -15.25
C GLY A 26 -7.99 26.22 -14.23
N LYS A 27 -7.87 27.32 -13.49
CA LYS A 27 -6.82 27.52 -12.46
C LYS A 27 -7.27 27.07 -11.07
N TYR A 28 -8.41 26.40 -10.97
CA TYR A 28 -9.01 26.03 -9.70
C TYR A 28 -9.12 24.52 -9.54
N LEU A 29 -8.99 24.10 -8.28
CA LEU A 29 -9.32 22.77 -7.81
C LEU A 29 -10.63 22.87 -7.00
N VAL A 30 -11.59 22.02 -7.31
CA VAL A 30 -12.89 21.98 -6.63
C VAL A 30 -12.93 20.75 -5.74
N LEU A 31 -13.11 20.96 -4.44
CA LEU A 31 -13.22 19.91 -3.43
C LEU A 31 -14.60 19.24 -3.47
N GLU A 32 -14.72 18.04 -2.91
CA GLU A 32 -16.02 17.33 -2.77
C GLU A 32 -17.06 18.10 -1.96
N ASP A 33 -16.63 18.97 -1.04
CA ASP A 33 -17.51 19.85 -0.26
C ASP A 33 -17.92 21.13 -1.00
N GLY A 34 -17.50 21.29 -2.27
CA GLY A 34 -17.83 22.43 -3.12
C GLY A 34 -16.89 23.64 -2.98
N ARG A 35 -15.93 23.63 -2.04
CA ARG A 35 -14.93 24.71 -1.95
C ARG A 35 -14.08 24.74 -3.21
N ARG A 36 -13.83 25.96 -3.71
CA ARG A 36 -12.96 26.22 -4.85
C ARG A 36 -11.65 26.80 -4.35
N VAL A 37 -10.55 26.12 -4.61
CA VAL A 37 -9.19 26.51 -4.24
C VAL A 37 -8.45 26.95 -5.48
N PHE A 38 -7.89 28.16 -5.48
CA PHE A 38 -7.01 28.61 -6.57
C PHE A 38 -5.69 27.84 -6.49
N ASP A 39 -5.33 27.15 -7.55
CA ASP A 39 -4.08 26.39 -7.62
C ASP A 39 -2.93 27.30 -8.05
N ALA A 40 -2.32 27.97 -7.07
CA ALA A 40 -1.15 28.80 -7.27
C ALA A 40 0.15 27.97 -7.41
N SER A 41 0.06 26.63 -7.34
CA SER A 41 1.21 25.73 -7.38
C SER A 41 1.26 24.87 -8.65
N GLY A 42 0.12 24.55 -9.27
CA GLY A 42 0.04 23.50 -10.28
C GLY A 42 0.40 22.12 -9.70
N GLY A 43 0.17 21.90 -8.40
CA GLY A 43 0.75 20.79 -7.64
C GLY A 43 2.26 20.93 -7.48
N ALA A 44 3.02 19.89 -7.85
CA ALA A 44 4.48 19.99 -7.95
C ALA A 44 4.91 20.65 -9.28
N SER A 45 4.35 21.83 -9.57
CA SER A 45 4.51 22.67 -10.78
C SER A 45 4.12 22.01 -12.11
N VAL A 46 3.22 21.03 -12.05
CA VAL A 46 2.77 20.19 -13.18
C VAL A 46 1.77 20.94 -14.08
N GLY A 47 0.71 21.52 -13.49
CA GLY A 47 -0.42 22.12 -14.20
C GLY A 47 -0.06 23.45 -14.88
N CYS A 48 0.62 23.40 -16.03
CA CYS A 48 1.10 24.60 -16.72
C CYS A 48 0.02 25.36 -17.49
N ILE A 49 -1.08 24.73 -17.90
CA ILE A 49 -2.20 25.37 -18.62
C ILE A 49 -3.52 25.33 -17.84
N GLY A 50 -3.45 24.94 -16.55
CA GLY A 50 -4.63 24.65 -15.74
C GLY A 50 -5.27 23.29 -16.08
N TRP A 51 -6.47 23.09 -15.56
CA TRP A 51 -7.20 21.83 -15.52
C TRP A 51 -8.44 21.86 -16.42
N GLY A 52 -8.82 20.70 -16.98
CA GLY A 52 -10.04 20.56 -17.77
C GLY A 52 -9.96 21.11 -19.20
N ASN A 53 -8.76 21.26 -19.78
CA ASN A 53 -8.62 21.72 -21.17
C ASN A 53 -9.12 20.67 -22.17
N GLU A 54 -10.21 21.00 -22.88
CA GLU A 54 -10.88 20.09 -23.82
C GLU A 54 -10.03 19.69 -25.03
N ARG A 55 -9.11 20.56 -25.48
CA ARG A 55 -8.20 20.24 -26.61
C ARG A 55 -7.30 19.06 -26.25
N VAL A 56 -6.72 19.08 -25.06
CA VAL A 56 -5.83 18.01 -24.58
C VAL A 56 -6.61 16.73 -24.33
N VAL A 57 -7.76 16.82 -23.66
CA VAL A 57 -8.63 15.65 -23.43
C VAL A 57 -9.04 15.02 -24.76
N GLY A 58 -9.48 15.82 -25.74
CA GLY A 58 -9.84 15.36 -27.07
C GLY A 58 -8.68 14.69 -27.81
N ALA A 59 -7.46 15.24 -27.73
CA ALA A 59 -6.27 14.65 -28.33
C ALA A 59 -5.93 13.28 -27.72
N VAL A 60 -5.98 13.16 -26.39
CA VAL A 60 -5.75 11.90 -25.67
C VAL A 60 -6.82 10.86 -26.00
N THR A 61 -8.10 11.23 -25.96
CA THR A 61 -9.21 10.33 -26.30
C THR A 61 -9.09 9.85 -27.74
N LYS A 62 -8.80 10.74 -28.69
CA LYS A 62 -8.59 10.37 -30.09
C LYS A 62 -7.43 9.38 -30.26
N GLN A 63 -6.32 9.59 -29.55
CA GLN A 63 -5.18 8.69 -29.60
C GLN A 63 -5.51 7.32 -28.99
N MET A 64 -6.20 7.29 -27.84
CA MET A 64 -6.60 6.05 -27.17
C MET A 64 -7.57 5.21 -27.99
N MET A 65 -8.48 5.86 -28.74
CA MET A 65 -9.39 5.17 -29.67
C MET A 65 -8.67 4.61 -30.90
N ALA A 66 -7.51 5.18 -31.27
CA ALA A 66 -6.73 4.72 -32.41
C ALA A 66 -5.72 3.63 -32.01
N ILE A 67 -4.74 3.97 -31.18
CA ILE A 67 -3.68 3.07 -30.70
C ILE A 67 -3.40 3.42 -29.24
N PRO A 68 -3.93 2.64 -28.27
CA PRO A 68 -3.71 2.90 -26.86
C PRO A 68 -2.31 2.49 -26.39
N TYR A 69 -1.67 1.52 -27.05
CA TYR A 69 -0.34 1.01 -26.72
C TYR A 69 0.46 0.72 -27.99
N CYS A 70 1.76 1.04 -27.96
CA CYS A 70 2.68 0.78 -29.07
C CYS A 70 3.97 0.16 -28.53
N SER A 71 4.29 -1.07 -28.95
CA SER A 71 5.56 -1.70 -28.60
C SER A 71 6.70 -1.07 -29.42
N THR A 72 7.51 -0.25 -28.75
CA THR A 72 8.65 0.49 -29.32
C THR A 72 9.80 -0.39 -29.80
N VAL A 73 9.73 -1.71 -29.56
CA VAL A 73 10.67 -2.68 -30.13
C VAL A 73 10.48 -2.84 -31.65
N PHE A 74 9.23 -2.73 -32.12
CA PHE A 74 8.88 -3.03 -33.52
C PHE A 74 8.15 -1.88 -34.23
N TYR A 75 7.49 -1.00 -33.46
CA TYR A 75 6.55 -0.03 -33.99
C TYR A 75 6.80 1.37 -33.42
N THR A 76 6.42 2.39 -34.18
CA THR A 76 6.32 3.79 -33.74
C THR A 76 4.91 4.31 -34.05
N THR A 77 4.56 5.45 -33.46
CA THR A 77 3.31 6.16 -33.75
C THR A 77 3.58 7.56 -34.28
N LYS A 78 2.70 8.05 -35.16
CA LYS A 78 2.81 9.40 -35.71
C LYS A 78 2.93 10.47 -34.62
N VAL A 79 2.13 10.36 -33.56
CA VAL A 79 2.11 11.36 -32.47
C VAL A 79 3.42 11.37 -31.66
N GLN A 80 4.05 10.21 -31.49
CA GLN A 80 5.37 10.12 -30.85
C GLN A 80 6.44 10.79 -31.72
N GLU A 81 6.45 10.51 -33.03
CA GLU A 81 7.37 11.15 -33.98
C GLU A 81 7.17 12.68 -34.03
N GLU A 82 5.92 13.14 -34.07
CA GLU A 82 5.59 14.58 -34.07
C GLU A 82 6.06 15.28 -32.80
N LEU A 83 5.82 14.69 -31.63
CA LEU A 83 6.33 15.23 -30.37
C LEU A 83 7.86 15.29 -30.35
N CYS A 84 8.53 14.18 -30.68
CA CYS A 84 9.99 14.12 -30.69
C CYS A 84 10.58 15.11 -31.69
N ARG A 85 9.96 15.29 -32.86
CA ARG A 85 10.38 16.27 -33.85
C ARG A 85 10.23 17.70 -33.33
N PHE A 86 9.08 18.04 -32.76
CA PHE A 86 8.83 19.35 -32.14
C PHE A 86 9.90 19.68 -31.09
N LEU A 87 10.18 18.75 -30.19
CA LEU A 87 11.16 18.92 -29.11
C LEU A 87 12.59 19.08 -29.63
N VAL A 88 12.97 18.37 -30.68
CA VAL A 88 14.31 18.49 -31.27
C VAL A 88 14.44 19.82 -32.05
N ASP A 89 13.42 20.18 -32.82
CA ASP A 89 13.40 21.42 -33.60
C ASP A 89 13.46 22.67 -32.74
N SER A 90 12.82 22.64 -31.56
CA SER A 90 12.83 23.76 -30.63
C SER A 90 14.22 24.07 -30.06
N THR A 91 15.20 23.19 -30.24
CA THR A 91 16.58 23.39 -29.80
C THR A 91 17.48 24.03 -30.87
N HIS A 92 16.89 24.44 -32.01
CA HIS A 92 17.60 25.09 -33.11
C HIS A 92 18.80 24.29 -33.66
N GLY A 93 18.65 22.96 -33.73
CA GLY A 93 19.63 22.05 -34.32
C GLY A 93 20.73 21.54 -33.37
N ASN A 94 20.65 21.90 -32.07
CA ASN A 94 21.59 21.45 -31.04
C ASN A 94 21.35 19.98 -30.62
N MET A 95 20.10 19.63 -30.29
CA MET A 95 19.73 18.26 -29.92
C MET A 95 19.46 17.42 -31.18
N GLY A 96 19.70 16.11 -31.08
CA GLY A 96 19.58 15.17 -32.21
C GLY A 96 18.43 14.19 -32.10
N ARG A 97 18.10 13.74 -30.88
CA ARG A 97 17.05 12.74 -30.61
C ARG A 97 16.37 13.06 -29.28
N ALA A 98 15.10 12.70 -29.17
CA ALA A 98 14.34 12.70 -27.93
C ALA A 98 13.94 11.27 -27.57
N TYR A 99 13.99 10.93 -26.28
CA TYR A 99 13.60 9.65 -25.72
C TYR A 99 12.51 9.87 -24.68
N ILE A 100 11.31 9.31 -24.88
CA ILE A 100 10.10 9.62 -24.09
C ILE A 100 9.79 8.51 -23.09
N VAL A 101 9.52 8.90 -21.85
CA VAL A 101 9.20 8.03 -20.69
C VAL A 101 8.05 8.63 -19.88
N ASN A 102 7.66 8.00 -18.77
CA ASN A 102 6.43 8.36 -18.05
C ASN A 102 6.66 9.26 -16.83
N SER A 103 7.90 9.35 -16.34
CA SER A 103 8.24 10.16 -15.16
C SER A 103 9.62 10.80 -15.26
N GLY A 104 9.84 11.88 -14.51
CA GLY A 104 11.15 12.54 -14.44
C GLY A 104 12.24 11.64 -13.84
N SER A 105 11.88 10.77 -12.88
CA SER A 105 12.82 9.78 -12.34
C SER A 105 13.28 8.80 -13.42
N GLU A 106 12.38 8.29 -14.26
CA GLU A 106 12.74 7.45 -15.41
C GLU A 106 13.65 8.21 -16.40
N ALA A 107 13.36 9.48 -16.66
CA ALA A 107 14.19 10.30 -17.55
C ALA A 107 15.61 10.46 -17.00
N MET A 108 15.77 10.58 -15.68
CA MET A 108 17.08 10.65 -15.05
C MET A 108 17.84 9.32 -15.11
N GLU A 109 17.16 8.19 -14.86
CA GLU A 109 17.75 6.85 -15.04
C GLU A 109 18.24 6.67 -16.49
N ALA A 110 17.43 7.09 -17.47
CA ALA A 110 17.79 7.08 -18.87
C ALA A 110 19.02 7.96 -19.15
N ALA A 111 19.05 9.20 -18.65
CA ALA A 111 20.16 10.13 -18.87
C ALA A 111 21.49 9.62 -18.27
N VAL A 112 21.46 9.07 -17.05
CA VAL A 112 22.62 8.48 -16.36
C VAL A 112 23.17 7.28 -17.14
N LYS A 113 22.29 6.37 -17.61
CA LYS A 113 22.71 5.23 -18.42
C LYS A 113 23.22 5.63 -19.80
N LEU A 114 22.59 6.62 -20.44
CA LEU A 114 22.99 7.15 -21.72
C LEU A 114 24.39 7.79 -21.65
N ALA A 115 24.66 8.55 -20.58
CA ALA A 115 25.97 9.11 -20.32
C ALA A 115 27.04 8.01 -20.13
N ARG A 116 26.72 6.95 -19.38
CA ARG A 116 27.63 5.80 -19.22
C ARG A 116 27.88 5.10 -20.56
N GLN A 117 26.83 4.84 -21.33
CA GLN A 117 26.93 4.14 -22.62
C GLN A 117 27.73 4.95 -23.65
N TYR A 118 27.57 6.28 -23.66
CA TYR A 118 28.38 7.18 -24.49
C TYR A 118 29.89 6.90 -24.34
N PHE A 119 30.41 6.82 -23.11
CA PHE A 119 31.84 6.56 -22.88
C PHE A 119 32.26 5.13 -23.19
N LEU A 120 31.36 4.15 -23.09
CA LEU A 120 31.62 2.78 -23.51
C LEU A 120 31.72 2.64 -25.03
N GLU A 121 31.07 3.53 -25.77
CA GLU A 121 31.03 3.51 -27.24
C GLU A 121 31.91 4.56 -27.93
N LEU A 122 32.64 5.38 -27.15
CA LEU A 122 33.70 6.22 -27.70
C LEU A 122 34.77 5.40 -28.41
N SER A 123 35.51 6.04 -29.31
CA SER A 123 36.67 5.44 -29.97
C SER A 123 37.92 6.29 -29.67
N PRO A 124 38.86 5.80 -28.83
CA PRO A 124 38.80 4.54 -28.07
C PRO A 124 37.79 4.57 -26.90
N PRO A 125 37.24 3.40 -26.46
CA PRO A 125 36.33 3.33 -25.31
C PRO A 125 36.97 3.78 -23.99
N GLN A 126 36.17 4.36 -23.09
CA GLN A 126 36.59 4.82 -21.75
C GLN A 126 35.79 4.10 -20.64
N PRO A 127 36.02 2.78 -20.42
CA PRO A 127 35.24 1.97 -19.51
C PRO A 127 35.41 2.33 -18.02
N GLN A 128 36.46 3.05 -17.65
CA GLN A 128 36.69 3.53 -16.29
C GLN A 128 35.70 4.64 -15.86
N ARG A 129 35.03 5.32 -16.80
CA ARG A 129 34.06 6.38 -16.48
C ARG A 129 32.76 5.82 -15.93
N ASN A 130 32.62 5.79 -14.61
CA ASN A 130 31.46 5.25 -13.93
C ASN A 130 30.92 6.16 -12.81
N ARG A 131 31.49 7.35 -12.58
CA ARG A 131 31.09 8.26 -11.51
C ARG A 131 30.22 9.41 -12.00
N PHE A 132 29.49 10.04 -11.09
CA PHE A 132 28.72 11.26 -11.34
C PHE A 132 28.99 12.29 -10.25
N ILE A 133 29.01 13.56 -10.63
CA ILE A 133 29.07 14.67 -9.68
C ILE A 133 27.74 15.43 -9.76
N SER A 134 27.12 15.72 -8.63
CA SER A 134 25.91 16.53 -8.56
C SER A 134 26.01 17.58 -7.46
N ARG A 135 24.91 18.26 -7.12
CA ARG A 135 24.89 19.29 -6.07
C ARG A 135 24.34 18.73 -4.76
N LYS A 136 24.81 19.27 -3.62
CA LYS A 136 24.33 18.88 -2.28
C LYS A 136 22.83 19.11 -2.09
N GLN A 137 22.28 20.25 -2.47
CA GLN A 137 20.84 20.51 -2.43
C GLN A 137 20.24 20.45 -3.85
N SER A 138 19.95 19.23 -4.32
CA SER A 138 19.28 18.96 -5.60
C SER A 138 18.28 17.83 -5.49
N TYR A 139 17.31 17.77 -6.43
CA TYR A 139 16.36 16.68 -6.51
C TYR A 139 16.18 16.21 -7.95
N HIS A 140 16.67 14.99 -8.24
CA HIS A 140 16.67 14.41 -9.58
C HIS A 140 15.72 13.22 -9.76
N GLY A 141 14.95 12.85 -8.74
CA GLY A 141 13.98 11.76 -8.77
C GLY A 141 13.93 10.93 -7.49
N ILE A 142 13.13 9.85 -7.49
CA ILE A 142 12.91 8.98 -6.31
C ILE A 142 13.22 7.50 -6.56
N THR A 143 13.49 7.09 -7.81
CA THR A 143 14.04 5.76 -8.11
C THR A 143 15.48 5.66 -7.59
N LEU A 144 16.00 4.46 -7.33
CA LEU A 144 17.29 4.30 -6.65
C LEU A 144 18.46 5.03 -7.34
N GLY A 145 18.57 4.98 -8.67
CA GLY A 145 19.63 5.67 -9.41
C GLY A 145 19.43 7.18 -9.40
N ALA A 146 18.23 7.66 -9.71
CA ALA A 146 17.89 9.07 -9.67
C ALA A 146 18.05 9.70 -8.27
N LEU A 147 17.64 8.98 -7.22
CA LEU A 147 17.79 9.38 -5.82
C LEU A 147 19.26 9.37 -5.39
N ALA A 148 20.06 8.41 -5.87
CA ALA A 148 21.50 8.37 -5.64
C ALA A 148 22.24 9.52 -6.32
N VAL A 149 21.76 10.02 -7.46
CA VAL A 149 22.29 11.24 -8.10
C VAL A 149 21.80 12.51 -7.39
N GLY A 150 20.58 12.49 -6.84
CA GLY A 150 20.02 13.59 -6.05
C GLY A 150 20.81 13.95 -4.79
N GLY A 151 20.65 15.19 -4.33
CA GLY A 151 21.28 15.71 -3.12
C GLY A 151 20.37 15.77 -1.88
N HIS A 152 19.05 15.75 -2.05
CA HIS A 152 18.07 15.97 -0.99
C HIS A 152 18.18 14.96 0.19
N GLU A 153 18.88 15.36 1.26
CA GLU A 153 19.28 14.48 2.37
C GLU A 153 18.10 13.78 3.05
N HIS A 154 17.06 14.52 3.43
CA HIS A 154 15.88 13.95 4.07
C HIS A 154 15.21 12.81 3.28
N ARG A 155 15.23 12.88 1.93
CA ARG A 155 14.66 11.82 1.07
C ARG A 155 15.61 10.64 0.89
N ARG A 156 16.90 10.83 1.13
CA ARG A 156 17.96 9.83 0.93
C ARG A 156 18.29 9.03 2.18
N GLU A 157 18.24 9.65 3.35
CA GLU A 157 18.71 9.09 4.63
C GLU A 157 18.25 7.64 4.86
N LYS A 158 16.95 7.36 4.69
CA LYS A 158 16.37 6.02 4.91
C LYS A 158 16.82 4.96 3.90
N PHE A 159 17.30 5.38 2.73
CA PHE A 159 17.67 4.49 1.63
C PHE A 159 19.17 4.46 1.37
N GLU A 160 19.97 5.21 2.13
CA GLU A 160 21.40 5.38 1.89
C GLU A 160 22.17 4.06 1.71
N PRO A 161 21.89 2.95 2.42
CA PRO A 161 22.53 1.64 2.16
C PRO A 161 22.26 1.06 0.76
N LEU A 162 21.18 1.45 0.09
CA LEU A 162 20.76 0.98 -1.24
C LEU A 162 21.22 1.90 -2.37
N LEU A 163 21.68 3.12 -2.06
CA LEU A 163 22.07 4.12 -3.06
C LEU A 163 23.47 3.84 -3.60
N MET A 164 23.67 4.15 -4.89
CA MET A 164 24.96 3.99 -5.55
C MET A 164 26.04 4.86 -4.87
N LYS A 165 27.23 4.29 -4.66
CA LYS A 165 28.35 4.94 -3.93
C LYS A 165 29.33 5.69 -4.82
N ASN A 166 29.13 5.65 -6.13
CA ASN A 166 29.91 6.32 -7.18
C ASN A 166 29.36 7.72 -7.54
N VAL A 167 28.68 8.38 -6.60
CA VAL A 167 28.17 9.75 -6.78
C VAL A 167 28.75 10.66 -5.70
N SER A 168 29.43 11.72 -6.10
CA SER A 168 29.90 12.77 -5.18
C SER A 168 29.18 14.10 -5.42
N ARG A 169 29.35 15.07 -4.51
CA ARG A 169 28.52 16.28 -4.48
C ARG A 169 29.30 17.54 -4.13
N VAL A 170 29.08 18.57 -4.94
CA VAL A 170 29.61 19.93 -4.72
C VAL A 170 28.51 20.88 -4.23
N SER A 171 28.91 22.04 -3.74
CA SER A 171 27.99 23.06 -3.25
C SER A 171 27.04 23.58 -4.36
N PRO A 172 25.78 23.90 -4.03
CA PRO A 172 24.89 24.53 -4.99
C PRO A 172 25.25 26.01 -5.21
N CYS A 173 24.84 26.54 -6.36
CA CYS A 173 24.85 27.98 -6.60
C CYS A 173 23.65 28.64 -5.91
N ASN A 174 23.80 28.99 -4.63
CA ASN A 174 22.82 29.71 -3.83
C ASN A 174 23.46 30.99 -3.29
N SER A 175 23.34 32.11 -4.01
CA SER A 175 23.98 33.38 -3.63
C SER A 175 23.45 33.97 -2.33
N PHE A 176 22.23 33.62 -1.91
CA PHE A 176 21.68 34.08 -0.63
C PHE A 176 22.47 33.53 0.56
N ARG A 177 22.87 32.25 0.52
CA ARG A 177 23.55 31.58 1.65
C ARG A 177 25.03 31.29 1.41
N GLY A 178 25.39 30.97 0.18
CA GLY A 178 26.70 30.45 -0.20
C GLY A 178 27.72 31.51 -0.57
N LYS A 179 27.30 32.77 -0.81
CA LYS A 179 28.17 33.88 -1.17
C LYS A 179 28.76 34.53 0.09
N LYS A 180 30.08 34.69 0.14
CA LYS A 180 30.78 35.26 1.30
C LYS A 180 30.57 36.78 1.36
N HIS A 181 30.70 37.35 2.55
CA HIS A 181 30.61 38.80 2.73
C HIS A 181 31.69 39.51 1.88
N GLY A 182 31.28 40.47 1.05
CA GLY A 182 32.16 41.20 0.14
C GLY A 182 32.55 40.48 -1.16
N GLU A 183 32.18 39.20 -1.33
CA GLU A 183 32.41 38.45 -2.58
C GLU A 183 31.55 39.04 -3.70
N THR A 184 32.07 39.14 -4.91
CA THR A 184 31.28 39.49 -6.12
C THR A 184 30.64 38.23 -6.71
N ASP A 185 29.67 38.37 -7.63
CA ASP A 185 29.09 37.19 -8.29
C ASP A 185 30.12 36.42 -9.12
N ASN A 186 31.06 37.13 -9.76
CA ASN A 186 32.13 36.50 -10.55
C ASN A 186 33.09 35.70 -9.68
N GLU A 187 33.49 36.24 -8.52
CA GLU A 187 34.34 35.51 -7.55
C GLU A 187 33.61 34.29 -6.98
N TYR A 188 32.32 34.41 -6.69
CA TYR A 188 31.51 33.30 -6.23
C TYR A 188 31.43 32.18 -7.28
N VAL A 189 31.17 32.52 -8.55
CA VAL A 189 31.19 31.56 -9.66
C VAL A 189 32.56 30.91 -9.81
N ALA A 190 33.64 31.68 -9.78
CA ALA A 190 34.99 31.16 -9.89
C ALA A 190 35.31 30.15 -8.77
N ARG A 191 34.87 30.42 -7.54
CA ARG A 191 35.04 29.50 -6.42
C ARG A 191 34.24 28.21 -6.59
N LEU A 192 32.99 28.28 -7.05
CA LEU A 192 32.20 27.07 -7.31
C LEU A 192 32.77 26.25 -8.49
N ALA A 193 33.35 26.92 -9.49
CA ALA A 193 34.02 26.26 -10.60
C ALA A 193 35.28 25.55 -10.12
N GLN A 194 36.07 26.20 -9.25
CA GLN A 194 37.23 25.59 -8.62
C GLN A 194 36.82 24.40 -7.74
N GLU A 195 35.74 24.50 -6.97
CA GLU A 195 35.24 23.37 -6.16
C GLU A 195 34.84 22.17 -7.04
N LEU A 196 34.24 22.41 -8.21
CA LEU A 196 33.94 21.34 -9.16
C LEU A 196 35.22 20.74 -9.75
N ASP A 197 36.19 21.58 -10.13
CA ASP A 197 37.51 21.15 -10.63
C ASP A 197 38.25 20.26 -9.60
N ASP A 198 38.31 20.71 -8.35
CA ASP A 198 38.91 19.99 -7.23
C ASP A 198 38.21 18.64 -7.01
N GLU A 199 36.89 18.58 -7.15
CA GLU A 199 36.13 17.34 -7.00
C GLU A 199 36.43 16.35 -8.13
N PHE A 200 36.57 16.81 -9.39
CA PHE A 200 37.01 15.96 -10.50
C PHE A 200 38.39 15.35 -10.22
N GLU A 201 39.35 16.13 -9.71
CA GLU A 201 40.65 15.62 -9.30
C GLU A 201 40.54 14.60 -8.16
N ALA A 202 39.72 14.90 -7.14
CA ALA A 202 39.58 14.07 -5.95
C ALA A 202 38.97 12.68 -6.24
N VAL A 203 37.95 12.59 -7.11
CA VAL A 203 37.30 11.31 -7.42
C VAL A 203 37.96 10.56 -8.58
N GLY A 204 38.89 11.21 -9.28
CA GLY A 204 39.60 10.69 -10.45
C GLY A 204 39.11 11.37 -11.73
N PRO A 205 39.94 12.21 -12.39
CA PRO A 205 39.51 13.11 -13.47
C PRO A 205 39.00 12.38 -14.73
N ASP A 206 39.44 11.14 -14.94
CA ASP A 206 39.05 10.28 -16.05
C ASP A 206 37.94 9.28 -15.69
N THR A 207 37.37 9.35 -14.48
CA THR A 207 36.36 8.39 -13.99
C THR A 207 34.93 8.94 -13.97
N VAL A 208 34.74 10.22 -14.22
CA VAL A 208 33.43 10.89 -14.13
C VAL A 208 32.72 10.89 -15.49
N CYS A 209 31.50 10.37 -15.54
CA CYS A 209 30.63 10.45 -16.71
C CYS A 209 30.08 11.86 -16.91
N ALA A 210 29.51 12.45 -15.87
CA ALA A 210 28.79 13.71 -16.01
C ALA A 210 28.72 14.53 -14.71
N PHE A 211 28.59 15.84 -14.90
CA PHE A 211 28.07 16.76 -13.89
C PHE A 211 26.57 16.96 -14.11
N VAL A 212 25.77 16.81 -13.05
CA VAL A 212 24.30 16.85 -13.09
C VAL A 212 23.76 18.01 -12.26
N ALA A 213 22.95 18.88 -12.86
CA ALA A 213 22.38 20.04 -12.17
C ALA A 213 21.04 20.49 -12.77
N GLU A 214 20.15 21.04 -11.93
CA GLU A 214 18.96 21.77 -12.36
C GLU A 214 19.32 23.26 -12.62
N PRO A 215 18.94 23.85 -13.76
CA PRO A 215 19.12 25.29 -14.04
C PRO A 215 18.50 26.23 -12.99
N VAL A 216 17.26 25.91 -12.60
CA VAL A 216 16.56 26.54 -11.47
C VAL A 216 16.09 25.43 -10.55
N VAL A 217 16.62 25.39 -9.33
CA VAL A 217 16.41 24.27 -8.41
C VAL A 217 15.02 24.37 -7.78
N GLY A 218 14.19 23.36 -7.98
CA GLY A 218 12.80 23.36 -7.55
C GLY A 218 12.61 23.04 -6.07
N ALA A 219 12.01 21.89 -5.78
CA ALA A 219 11.61 21.49 -4.43
C ALA A 219 12.76 21.38 -3.40
N ALA A 220 14.01 21.19 -3.83
CA ALA A 220 15.14 21.03 -2.92
C ALA A 220 15.72 22.37 -2.41
N LEU A 221 15.49 23.47 -3.13
CA LEU A 221 16.04 24.79 -2.79
C LEU A 221 15.04 25.94 -2.96
N GLY A 222 13.77 25.69 -3.30
CA GLY A 222 12.77 26.75 -3.43
C GLY A 222 13.05 27.72 -4.58
N CYS A 223 13.10 27.21 -5.80
CA CYS A 223 13.24 27.99 -7.04
C CYS A 223 14.51 28.86 -7.11
N VAL A 224 15.66 28.36 -6.64
CA VAL A 224 16.95 29.09 -6.75
C VAL A 224 17.45 29.07 -8.20
N PRO A 225 17.55 30.24 -8.88
CA PRO A 225 18.28 30.33 -10.12
C PRO A 225 19.79 30.40 -9.86
N ALA A 226 20.59 29.92 -10.81
CA ALA A 226 22.02 30.17 -10.78
C ALA A 226 22.33 31.66 -11.04
N VAL A 227 23.44 32.15 -10.48
CA VAL A 227 23.98 33.48 -10.80
C VAL A 227 24.54 33.47 -12.23
N ALA A 228 24.55 34.64 -12.86
CA ALA A 228 25.00 34.77 -14.25
C ALA A 228 26.42 34.20 -14.44
N GLY A 229 26.61 33.44 -15.51
CA GLY A 229 27.90 32.83 -15.86
C GLY A 229 28.21 31.49 -15.17
N TYR A 230 27.45 31.09 -14.14
CA TYR A 230 27.68 29.83 -13.43
C TYR A 230 27.73 28.61 -14.36
N PHE A 231 26.70 28.40 -15.19
CA PHE A 231 26.66 27.21 -16.04
C PHE A 231 27.70 27.22 -17.15
N ARG A 232 28.12 28.40 -17.65
CA ARG A 232 29.26 28.50 -18.58
C ARG A 232 30.54 28.04 -17.90
N ALA A 233 30.76 28.44 -16.64
CA ALA A 233 31.91 28.00 -15.87
C ALA A 233 31.88 26.49 -15.60
N MET A 234 30.73 25.93 -15.17
CA MET A 234 30.60 24.48 -14.97
C MET A 234 30.82 23.69 -16.27
N GLN A 235 30.29 24.17 -17.39
CA GLN A 235 30.48 23.55 -18.69
C GLN A 235 31.97 23.56 -19.10
N ALA A 236 32.70 24.64 -18.83
CA ALA A 236 34.13 24.71 -19.10
C ALA A 236 34.92 23.66 -18.29
N VAL A 237 34.55 23.45 -17.03
CA VAL A 237 35.14 22.37 -16.19
C VAL A 237 34.79 20.99 -16.77
N CYS A 238 33.52 20.73 -17.12
CA CYS A 238 33.15 19.46 -17.77
C CYS A 238 33.94 19.22 -19.07
N GLN A 239 34.12 20.26 -19.90
CA GLN A 239 34.90 20.19 -21.13
C GLN A 239 36.38 19.90 -20.87
N LYS A 240 37.00 20.52 -19.85
CA LYS A 240 38.38 20.25 -19.42
C LYS A 240 38.61 18.75 -19.16
N TYR A 241 37.66 18.09 -18.49
CA TYR A 241 37.75 16.68 -18.13
C TYR A 241 37.10 15.71 -19.13
N GLY A 242 36.52 16.22 -20.22
CA GLY A 242 35.78 15.42 -21.20
C GLY A 242 34.50 14.77 -20.64
N ALA A 243 33.96 15.27 -19.53
CA ALA A 243 32.70 14.81 -18.93
C ALA A 243 31.49 15.47 -19.61
N LEU A 244 30.32 14.84 -19.51
CA LEU A 244 29.08 15.39 -20.04
C LEU A 244 28.42 16.37 -19.05
N LEU A 245 27.72 17.36 -19.59
CA LEU A 245 26.82 18.22 -18.81
C LEU A 245 25.37 17.73 -18.94
N ILE A 246 24.77 17.30 -17.83
CA ILE A 246 23.35 16.93 -17.78
C ILE A 246 22.58 18.03 -17.05
N LEU A 247 21.63 18.66 -17.75
CA LEU A 247 20.73 19.64 -17.16
C LEU A 247 19.35 19.04 -16.91
N ASP A 248 18.99 18.99 -15.63
CA ASP A 248 17.68 18.52 -15.20
C ASP A 248 16.67 19.65 -15.24
N GLU A 249 15.84 19.64 -16.28
CA GLU A 249 14.79 20.63 -16.48
C GLU A 249 13.39 20.05 -16.27
N VAL A 250 13.27 18.91 -15.58
CA VAL A 250 11.98 18.27 -15.33
C VAL A 250 10.99 19.26 -14.71
N MET A 251 11.43 20.10 -13.75
CA MET A 251 10.56 21.07 -13.08
C MET A 251 10.66 22.49 -13.64
N CYS A 252 11.86 22.95 -14.01
CA CYS A 252 12.08 24.36 -14.41
C CYS A 252 11.97 24.61 -15.93
N GLY A 253 12.01 23.57 -16.76
CA GLY A 253 11.93 23.68 -18.21
C GLY A 253 10.51 23.75 -18.76
N MET A 254 10.39 23.48 -20.06
CA MET A 254 9.14 23.46 -20.82
C MET A 254 8.30 24.72 -20.58
N GLY A 255 8.96 25.88 -20.63
CA GLY A 255 8.31 27.19 -20.51
C GLY A 255 8.24 27.76 -19.10
N ARG A 256 8.39 26.95 -18.04
CA ARG A 256 8.13 27.36 -16.65
C ARG A 256 8.98 28.55 -16.20
N SER A 257 10.25 28.58 -16.60
CA SER A 257 11.19 29.65 -16.29
C SER A 257 11.17 30.83 -17.29
N GLY A 258 10.25 30.85 -18.25
CA GLY A 258 10.05 31.94 -19.22
C GLY A 258 10.57 31.69 -20.65
N THR A 259 11.43 30.71 -20.83
CA THR A 259 11.87 30.16 -22.12
C THR A 259 11.51 28.69 -22.20
N LEU A 260 11.45 28.11 -23.42
CA LEU A 260 11.03 26.72 -23.57
C LEU A 260 12.04 25.78 -22.91
N HIS A 261 13.33 26.00 -23.17
CA HIS A 261 14.41 25.33 -22.46
C HIS A 261 15.07 26.34 -21.51
N ALA A 262 15.24 25.99 -20.24
CA ALA A 262 15.77 26.91 -19.23
C ALA A 262 17.24 27.27 -19.51
N TRP A 263 18.02 26.34 -20.10
CA TRP A 263 19.40 26.55 -20.50
C TRP A 263 19.59 27.67 -21.55
N GLU A 264 18.54 28.06 -22.29
CA GLU A 264 18.60 29.17 -23.25
C GLU A 264 18.98 30.49 -22.57
N GLN A 265 18.48 30.71 -21.33
CA GLN A 265 18.79 31.89 -20.54
C GLN A 265 20.21 31.87 -19.94
N GLU A 266 20.82 30.69 -19.85
CA GLU A 266 22.19 30.50 -19.37
C GLU A 266 23.24 30.68 -20.50
N GLY A 267 22.77 30.63 -21.75
CA GLY A 267 23.64 30.65 -22.93
C GLY A 267 24.59 29.45 -22.98
N VAL A 268 24.13 28.29 -22.51
CA VAL A 268 24.84 27.00 -22.63
C VAL A 268 23.92 25.96 -23.24
N VAL A 269 24.47 25.01 -23.99
CA VAL A 269 23.75 23.85 -24.49
C VAL A 269 24.21 22.62 -23.70
N PRO A 270 23.31 21.90 -23.00
CA PRO A 270 23.68 20.68 -22.31
C PRO A 270 23.90 19.52 -23.27
N ASP A 271 24.59 18.48 -22.80
CA ASP A 271 24.78 17.26 -23.57
C ASP A 271 23.56 16.35 -23.49
N LEU A 272 22.92 16.33 -22.33
CA LEU A 272 21.63 15.68 -22.10
C LEU A 272 20.74 16.66 -21.33
N GLN A 273 19.48 16.80 -21.75
CA GLN A 273 18.46 17.56 -21.04
C GLN A 273 17.33 16.62 -20.63
N THR A 274 16.94 16.59 -19.36
CA THR A 274 15.73 15.91 -18.93
C THR A 274 14.56 16.88 -18.85
N ILE A 275 13.38 16.45 -19.29
CA ILE A 275 12.15 17.25 -19.35
C ILE A 275 10.96 16.45 -18.78
N GLY A 276 9.92 17.15 -18.32
CA GLY A 276 8.73 16.54 -17.74
C GLY A 276 7.73 17.61 -17.32
N LYS A 277 6.89 17.34 -16.31
CA LYS A 277 5.96 18.30 -15.68
C LYS A 277 5.16 19.11 -16.69
N ALA A 278 5.57 20.36 -16.97
CA ALA A 278 4.94 21.25 -17.93
C ALA A 278 4.96 20.71 -19.37
N LEU A 279 5.75 19.67 -19.67
CA LEU A 279 5.69 18.91 -20.92
C LEU A 279 4.27 18.41 -21.22
N GLY A 280 3.65 17.71 -20.25
CA GLY A 280 2.32 17.11 -20.39
C GLY A 280 1.21 17.82 -19.62
N GLY A 281 1.53 18.87 -18.86
CA GLY A 281 0.56 19.70 -18.15
C GLY A 281 -0.29 18.97 -17.09
N GLY A 282 0.04 17.73 -16.74
CA GLY A 282 -0.72 16.88 -15.79
C GLY A 282 -1.88 16.09 -16.39
N TYR A 283 -2.06 16.13 -17.72
CA TYR A 283 -3.14 15.39 -18.40
C TYR A 283 -2.81 13.91 -18.62
N GLN A 284 -1.52 13.58 -18.76
CA GLN A 284 -0.98 12.23 -18.78
C GLN A 284 0.44 12.22 -18.17
N PRO A 285 0.89 11.10 -17.58
CA PRO A 285 2.29 10.90 -17.20
C PRO A 285 3.19 10.93 -18.45
N VAL A 286 4.14 11.87 -18.50
CA VAL A 286 5.09 12.00 -19.60
C VAL A 286 6.31 12.83 -19.19
N ALA A 287 7.47 12.37 -19.62
CA ALA A 287 8.79 12.98 -19.44
C ALA A 287 9.71 12.54 -20.59
N GLY A 288 10.94 13.04 -20.63
CA GLY A 288 11.88 12.59 -21.64
C GLY A 288 13.30 13.11 -21.47
N VAL A 289 14.18 12.61 -22.33
CA VAL A 289 15.58 13.03 -22.47
C VAL A 289 15.79 13.55 -23.88
N LEU A 290 16.31 14.77 -24.03
CA LEU A 290 16.88 15.24 -25.29
C LEU A 290 18.38 15.00 -25.25
N ALA A 291 18.92 14.36 -26.29
CA ALA A 291 20.33 14.05 -26.41
C ALA A 291 20.99 14.92 -27.49
N HIS A 292 22.10 15.55 -27.13
CA HIS A 292 22.89 16.36 -28.05
C HIS A 292 23.40 15.51 -29.22
N ARG A 293 23.50 16.11 -30.42
CA ARG A 293 23.95 15.39 -31.64
C ARG A 293 25.30 14.69 -31.43
N LYS A 294 26.19 15.27 -30.64
CA LYS A 294 27.49 14.66 -30.30
C LYS A 294 27.34 13.29 -29.60
N VAL A 295 26.34 13.12 -28.74
CA VAL A 295 26.08 11.86 -28.02
C VAL A 295 25.43 10.86 -28.97
N VAL A 296 24.44 11.31 -29.74
CA VAL A 296 23.74 10.49 -30.75
C VAL A 296 24.72 9.94 -31.78
N ASN A 297 25.61 10.79 -32.32
CA ASN A 297 26.59 10.40 -33.33
C ASN A 297 27.56 9.32 -32.82
N VAL A 298 27.88 9.29 -31.51
CA VAL A 298 28.73 8.24 -30.93
C VAL A 298 27.99 6.92 -30.89
N LEU A 299 26.72 6.92 -30.45
CA LEU A 299 25.90 5.70 -30.44
C LEU A 299 25.65 5.17 -31.85
N GLU A 300 25.33 6.03 -32.83
CA GLU A 300 25.13 5.63 -34.23
C GLU A 300 26.39 5.01 -34.85
N LYS A 301 27.59 5.46 -34.45
CA LYS A 301 28.86 4.86 -34.90
C LYS A 301 29.28 3.62 -34.11
N GLY A 302 28.75 3.47 -32.89
CA GLY A 302 28.99 2.34 -32.01
C GLY A 302 27.98 1.22 -32.24
N SER A 303 27.13 0.95 -31.26
CA SER A 303 26.16 -0.15 -31.30
C SER A 303 24.88 0.17 -32.07
N SER A 304 24.60 1.45 -32.34
CA SER A 304 23.32 1.96 -32.85
C SER A 304 22.10 1.59 -31.99
N VAL A 305 22.31 1.23 -30.72
CA VAL A 305 21.26 0.81 -29.79
C VAL A 305 21.41 1.58 -28.48
N PHE A 306 20.32 2.08 -27.90
CA PHE A 306 20.33 2.56 -26.52
C PHE A 306 19.81 1.47 -25.58
N VAL A 307 20.63 1.03 -24.62
CA VAL A 307 20.30 -0.10 -23.71
C VAL A 307 19.50 0.38 -22.49
N HIS A 308 18.30 0.86 -22.77
CA HIS A 308 17.32 1.30 -21.78
C HIS A 308 15.93 1.24 -22.40
N GLY A 309 15.22 0.12 -22.20
CA GLY A 309 13.87 -0.09 -22.69
C GLY A 309 12.93 -0.46 -21.55
N HIS A 310 11.71 0.08 -21.57
CA HIS A 310 10.63 -0.22 -20.61
C HIS A 310 9.32 -0.41 -21.33
N THR A 311 8.39 -1.17 -20.75
CA THR A 311 7.11 -1.54 -21.37
C THR A 311 6.32 -0.34 -21.89
N TYR A 312 6.18 0.72 -21.08
CA TYR A 312 5.38 1.91 -21.42
C TYR A 312 6.21 3.10 -21.93
N GLN A 313 7.45 2.89 -22.38
CA GLN A 313 8.23 3.97 -22.99
C GLN A 313 7.53 4.48 -24.26
N GLY A 314 7.52 5.80 -24.46
CA GLY A 314 6.84 6.41 -25.61
C GLY A 314 5.32 6.17 -25.67
N HIS A 315 4.64 6.05 -24.52
CA HIS A 315 3.20 5.77 -24.49
C HIS A 315 2.41 6.75 -25.39
N PRO A 316 1.61 6.29 -26.38
CA PRO A 316 0.97 7.17 -27.36
C PRO A 316 0.07 8.24 -26.73
N ALA A 317 -0.73 7.88 -25.71
CA ALA A 317 -1.56 8.83 -24.98
C ALA A 317 -0.75 9.95 -24.29
N GLY A 318 0.38 9.61 -23.66
CA GLY A 318 1.29 10.59 -23.06
C GLY A 318 1.92 11.51 -24.10
N CYS A 319 2.29 10.95 -25.26
CA CYS A 319 2.81 11.73 -26.38
C CYS A 319 1.75 12.70 -26.95
N ALA A 320 0.50 12.25 -27.09
CA ALA A 320 -0.61 13.07 -27.55
C ALA A 320 -0.92 14.22 -26.59
N ALA A 321 -0.96 13.95 -25.28
CA ALA A 321 -1.13 14.98 -24.27
C ALA A 321 -0.01 16.01 -24.33
N ALA A 322 1.25 15.56 -24.33
CA ALA A 322 2.41 16.44 -24.38
C ALA A 322 2.42 17.30 -25.63
N PHE A 323 2.18 16.70 -26.80
CA PHE A 323 2.21 17.44 -28.06
C PHE A 323 1.11 18.51 -28.11
N GLU A 324 -0.12 18.19 -27.68
CA GLU A 324 -1.20 19.18 -27.68
C GLU A 324 -0.98 20.28 -26.62
N VAL A 325 -0.42 19.96 -25.45
CA VAL A 325 -0.02 20.98 -24.45
C VAL A 325 1.04 21.92 -25.02
N GLN A 326 2.08 21.40 -25.66
CA GLN A 326 3.12 22.25 -26.25
C GLN A 326 2.59 23.10 -27.41
N LYS A 327 1.66 22.57 -28.22
CA LYS A 327 0.96 23.35 -29.25
C LYS A 327 0.13 24.47 -28.64
N ILE A 328 -0.65 24.22 -27.58
CA ILE A 328 -1.40 25.26 -26.87
C ILE A 328 -0.45 26.38 -26.40
N ILE A 329 0.68 26.02 -25.79
CA ILE A 329 1.68 26.99 -25.33
C ILE A 329 2.21 27.86 -26.48
N GLN A 330 2.43 27.27 -27.66
CA GLN A 330 2.89 27.96 -28.85
C GLN A 330 1.77 28.82 -29.48
N ASP A 331 0.61 28.23 -29.78
CA ASP A 331 -0.55 28.85 -30.43
C ASP A 331 -1.04 30.08 -29.66
N GLU A 332 -1.12 29.97 -28.33
CA GLU A 332 -1.61 31.03 -27.44
C GLU A 332 -0.47 31.96 -26.95
N SER A 333 0.76 31.77 -27.45
CA SER A 333 1.93 32.58 -27.07
C SER A 333 2.17 32.66 -25.55
N LEU A 334 1.89 31.56 -24.83
CA LEU A 334 1.87 31.56 -23.37
C LEU A 334 3.23 31.89 -22.75
N LEU A 335 4.35 31.59 -23.42
CA LEU A 335 5.68 31.93 -22.91
C LEU A 335 5.90 33.45 -22.78
N ALA A 336 5.30 34.24 -23.67
CA ALA A 336 5.33 35.70 -23.53
C ALA A 336 4.57 36.15 -22.27
N ASN A 337 3.46 35.50 -21.97
CA ASN A 337 2.70 35.75 -20.74
C ASN A 337 3.47 35.28 -19.49
N VAL A 338 4.15 34.12 -19.55
CA VAL A 338 5.00 33.65 -18.43
C VAL A 338 6.06 34.68 -18.06
N ARG A 339 6.74 35.28 -19.04
CA ARG A 339 7.73 36.34 -18.77
C ARG A 339 7.09 37.58 -18.16
N LYS A 340 6.01 38.08 -18.78
CA LYS A 340 5.31 39.30 -18.35
C LYS A 340 4.69 39.16 -16.94
N MET A 341 3.95 38.09 -16.70
CA MET A 341 3.31 37.83 -15.40
C MET A 341 4.33 37.40 -14.35
N GLY A 342 5.41 36.73 -14.75
CA GLY A 342 6.53 36.39 -13.87
C GLY A 342 7.24 37.62 -13.30
N GLU A 343 7.53 38.60 -14.15
CA GLU A 343 8.09 39.90 -13.73
C GLU A 343 7.13 40.61 -12.76
N ARG A 344 5.83 40.66 -13.09
CA ARG A 344 4.81 41.23 -12.19
C ARG A 344 4.78 40.50 -10.84
N LEU A 345 4.75 39.17 -10.85
CA LEU A 345 4.73 38.34 -9.64
C LEU A 345 5.96 38.61 -8.77
N SER A 346 7.14 38.72 -9.37
CA SER A 346 8.39 39.08 -8.69
C SER A 346 8.28 40.40 -7.94
N ILE A 347 7.91 41.46 -8.66
CA ILE A 347 7.80 42.83 -8.13
C ILE A 347 6.78 42.86 -6.98
N ARG A 348 5.59 42.30 -7.22
CA ARG A 348 4.50 42.34 -6.25
C ARG A 348 4.80 41.51 -4.99
N LEU A 349 5.42 40.33 -5.11
CA LEU A 349 5.86 39.56 -3.92
C LEU A 349 6.89 40.35 -3.11
N GLN A 350 7.87 40.97 -3.77
CA GLN A 350 8.89 41.77 -3.12
C GLN A 350 8.30 42.97 -2.38
N GLU A 351 7.37 43.70 -3.01
CA GLU A 351 6.67 44.83 -2.39
C GLU A 351 5.78 44.40 -1.22
N ARG A 352 5.06 43.28 -1.35
CA ARG A 352 4.03 42.87 -0.38
C ARG A 352 4.59 42.22 0.88
N ILE A 353 5.64 41.40 0.75
CA ILE A 353 6.20 40.63 1.87
C ILE A 353 7.73 40.70 1.97
N GLY A 354 8.42 41.30 1.00
CA GLY A 354 9.88 41.36 1.00
C GLY A 354 10.50 42.15 2.16
N ALA A 355 9.75 43.04 2.81
CA ALA A 355 10.21 43.75 4.02
C ALA A 355 9.95 42.98 5.33
N HIS A 356 9.24 41.84 5.28
CA HIS A 356 8.89 41.09 6.49
C HIS A 356 10.15 40.52 7.18
N PRO A 357 10.27 40.60 8.52
CA PRO A 357 11.48 40.19 9.24
C PRO A 357 11.79 38.70 9.14
N ASN A 358 10.79 37.88 8.83
CA ASN A 358 10.95 36.43 8.68
C ASN A 358 10.89 35.92 7.23
N VAL A 359 10.82 36.83 6.26
CA VAL A 359 10.97 36.47 4.84
C VAL A 359 12.43 36.72 4.47
N GLY A 360 13.19 35.64 4.34
CA GLY A 360 14.63 35.68 4.11
C GLY A 360 14.95 36.01 2.66
N ASN A 361 14.34 35.29 1.73
CA ASN A 361 14.62 35.48 0.32
C ASN A 361 13.42 35.13 -0.58
N ILE A 362 13.19 35.97 -1.59
CA ILE A 362 12.20 35.80 -2.65
C ILE A 362 12.97 35.69 -3.96
N ARG A 363 12.79 34.59 -4.69
CA ARG A 363 13.66 34.25 -5.82
C ARG A 363 12.93 33.38 -6.83
N GLY A 364 13.34 33.44 -8.09
CA GLY A 364 12.70 32.68 -9.15
C GLY A 364 12.96 33.26 -10.53
N ARG A 365 12.36 32.61 -11.54
CA ARG A 365 12.31 33.08 -12.94
C ARG A 365 10.98 32.68 -13.56
N GLY A 366 10.48 33.46 -14.53
CA GLY A 366 9.17 33.21 -15.15
C GLY A 366 8.06 33.09 -14.11
N LEU A 367 7.24 32.04 -14.19
CA LEU A 367 6.20 31.73 -13.20
C LEU A 367 6.65 30.59 -12.27
N PHE A 368 7.88 30.69 -11.75
CA PHE A 368 8.47 29.72 -10.83
C PHE A 368 9.22 30.43 -9.71
N TRP A 369 8.49 30.74 -8.64
CA TRP A 369 8.97 31.59 -7.54
C TRP A 369 8.94 30.86 -6.21
N GLY A 370 10.00 31.02 -5.43
CA GLY A 370 10.14 30.52 -4.07
C GLY A 370 10.23 31.67 -3.07
N VAL A 371 9.60 31.48 -1.92
CA VAL A 371 9.69 32.37 -0.75
C VAL A 371 10.23 31.56 0.42
N GLU A 372 11.44 31.89 0.87
CA GLU A 372 12.11 31.23 1.99
C GLU A 372 11.89 31.99 3.30
N PHE A 373 11.57 31.23 4.36
CA PHE A 373 11.28 31.74 5.69
C PHE A 373 12.45 31.52 6.64
N VAL A 374 12.75 32.53 7.46
CA VAL A 374 13.88 32.55 8.40
C VAL A 374 13.44 33.12 9.75
N ALA A 375 14.04 32.63 10.83
CA ALA A 375 13.83 33.17 12.17
C ALA A 375 14.45 34.57 12.29
N ASP A 376 15.62 34.80 11.66
CA ASP A 376 16.27 36.10 11.58
C ASP A 376 16.79 36.38 10.16
N LYS A 377 16.35 37.49 9.57
CA LYS A 377 16.72 37.88 8.20
C LYS A 377 18.14 38.38 8.04
N LYS A 378 18.72 39.02 9.07
CA LYS A 378 20.09 39.56 9.00
C LYS A 378 21.12 38.44 9.08
N THR A 379 20.90 37.48 9.98
CA THR A 379 21.79 36.32 10.14
C THR A 379 21.45 35.19 9.17
N MET A 380 20.25 35.24 8.57
CA MET A 380 19.67 34.20 7.71
C MET A 380 19.41 32.88 8.46
N GLU A 381 19.29 32.94 9.79
CA GLU A 381 19.04 31.76 10.62
C GLU A 381 17.69 31.13 10.26
N PRO A 382 17.65 29.87 9.81
CA PRO A 382 16.39 29.20 9.50
C PRO A 382 15.55 28.96 10.77
N PHE A 383 14.24 28.78 10.61
CA PHE A 383 13.41 28.24 11.68
C PHE A 383 13.81 26.79 12.02
N PRO A 384 13.57 26.33 13.26
CA PRO A 384 13.64 24.91 13.61
C PRO A 384 12.81 24.04 12.66
N ALA A 385 13.34 22.88 12.25
CA ALA A 385 12.66 22.01 11.29
C ALA A 385 11.34 21.42 11.85
N GLU A 386 11.24 21.23 13.17
CA GLU A 386 10.00 20.78 13.82
C GLU A 386 8.82 21.75 13.68
N ASP A 387 9.07 23.04 13.42
CA ASP A 387 8.01 24.04 13.27
C ASP A 387 7.26 23.89 11.95
N ARG A 388 7.87 23.25 10.93
CA ARG A 388 7.25 22.90 9.64
C ARG A 388 6.53 24.09 8.98
N ILE A 389 7.19 25.25 8.95
CA ILE A 389 6.59 26.54 8.55
C ILE A 389 5.95 26.46 7.16
N ALA A 390 6.64 25.88 6.18
CA ALA A 390 6.12 25.81 4.82
C ALA A 390 4.87 24.93 4.72
N LEU A 391 4.85 23.81 5.44
CA LEU A 391 3.70 22.90 5.48
C LEU A 391 2.51 23.58 6.17
N ALA A 392 2.72 24.25 7.30
CA ALA A 392 1.67 24.98 8.01
C ALA A 392 1.04 26.08 7.14
N ILE A 393 1.86 26.82 6.39
CA ILE A 393 1.38 27.80 5.39
C ILE A 393 0.55 27.10 4.31
N SER A 394 1.01 25.97 3.77
CA SER A 394 0.28 25.22 2.75
C SER A 394 -1.06 24.70 3.24
N GLU A 395 -1.12 24.14 4.46
CA GLU A 395 -2.36 23.62 5.06
C GLU A 395 -3.37 24.74 5.31
N ARG A 396 -2.92 25.83 5.95
CA ARG A 396 -3.75 27.00 6.24
C ARG A 396 -4.22 27.71 4.97
N GLY A 397 -3.45 27.64 3.88
CA GLY A 397 -3.87 28.15 2.57
C GLY A 397 -5.16 27.52 2.05
N LEU A 398 -5.45 26.27 2.44
CA LEU A 398 -6.66 25.54 2.03
C LEU A 398 -7.90 25.89 2.87
N ASP A 399 -7.74 26.66 3.95
CA ASP A 399 -8.86 27.15 4.75
C ASP A 399 -9.78 28.06 3.93
N ASP A 400 -11.06 28.11 4.31
CA ASP A 400 -12.08 28.93 3.66
C ASP A 400 -11.74 30.41 3.54
N LYS A 401 -10.86 30.90 4.42
CA LYS A 401 -10.39 32.28 4.42
C LYS A 401 -9.46 32.61 3.25
N TYR A 402 -8.60 31.67 2.85
CA TYR A 402 -7.52 31.94 1.88
C TYR A 402 -7.75 31.24 0.54
N ARG A 403 -8.24 29.99 0.56
CA ARG A 403 -8.59 29.20 -0.63
C ARG A 403 -7.50 29.23 -1.72
N ILE A 404 -6.24 29.09 -1.31
CA ILE A 404 -5.07 29.10 -2.19
C ILE A 404 -4.19 27.87 -1.92
N GLY A 405 -3.90 27.11 -2.98
CA GLY A 405 -2.97 25.99 -2.94
C GLY A 405 -1.56 26.45 -3.30
N VAL A 406 -0.61 26.28 -2.39
CA VAL A 406 0.82 26.57 -2.59
C VAL A 406 1.64 25.30 -2.31
N TYR A 407 2.87 25.22 -2.83
CA TYR A 407 3.67 24.00 -2.68
C TYR A 407 4.74 24.15 -1.59
N PRO A 408 4.69 23.35 -0.51
CA PRO A 408 5.68 23.42 0.57
C PRO A 408 6.97 22.68 0.21
N GLY A 409 8.11 23.22 0.64
CA GLY A 409 9.42 22.60 0.56
C GLY A 409 10.29 22.92 1.78
N ALA A 410 11.32 22.12 1.99
CA ALA A 410 12.23 22.22 3.14
C ALA A 410 13.66 21.86 2.73
N GLY A 411 14.63 22.20 3.59
CA GLY A 411 16.04 21.87 3.38
C GLY A 411 16.86 22.90 2.60
N SER A 412 16.32 24.10 2.34
CA SER A 412 17.03 25.11 1.54
C SER A 412 18.29 25.67 2.20
N ALA A 413 18.43 25.53 3.52
CA ALA A 413 19.59 26.03 4.27
C ALA A 413 20.74 25.02 4.30
N ASP A 414 20.45 23.78 4.67
CA ASP A 414 21.48 22.75 4.94
C ASP A 414 21.07 21.33 4.53
N GLY A 415 19.98 21.16 3.79
CA GLY A 415 19.43 19.85 3.41
C GLY A 415 18.37 19.29 4.38
N ILE A 416 18.23 19.90 5.57
CA ILE A 416 17.24 19.55 6.59
C ILE A 416 16.38 20.77 6.96
N ARG A 417 17.01 21.89 7.35
CA ARG A 417 16.38 23.16 7.71
C ARG A 417 16.24 24.09 6.51
N GLY A 418 15.36 25.08 6.62
CA GLY A 418 15.09 26.06 5.57
C GLY A 418 13.76 25.78 4.87
N ASP A 419 12.68 26.21 5.50
CA ASP A 419 11.33 26.16 4.96
C ASP A 419 11.15 27.17 3.84
N HIS A 420 10.54 26.73 2.75
CA HIS A 420 10.19 27.60 1.63
C HIS A 420 8.87 27.18 0.99
N VAL A 421 8.18 28.13 0.39
CA VAL A 421 6.95 27.89 -0.37
C VAL A 421 7.18 28.25 -1.84
N ILE A 422 6.73 27.38 -2.74
CA ILE A 422 6.77 27.57 -4.18
C ILE A 422 5.41 28.05 -4.69
N ILE A 423 5.45 29.11 -5.49
CA ILE A 423 4.34 29.70 -6.23
C ILE A 423 4.65 29.53 -7.72
N SER A 424 3.84 28.72 -8.40
CA SER A 424 3.98 28.39 -9.81
C SER A 424 2.64 28.22 -10.52
N PRO A 425 1.85 29.30 -10.66
CA PRO A 425 0.53 29.25 -11.27
C PRO A 425 0.58 28.85 -12.75
N ALA A 426 -0.57 28.58 -13.34
CA ALA A 426 -0.69 28.28 -14.77
C ALA A 426 -0.19 29.46 -15.65
N PHE A 427 0.31 29.14 -16.84
CA PHE A 427 0.90 30.09 -17.79
C PHE A 427 -0.10 31.08 -18.38
N ASN A 428 -1.39 30.75 -18.33
CA ASN A 428 -2.49 31.63 -18.75
C ASN A 428 -3.03 32.50 -17.59
N ILE A 429 -2.30 32.64 -16.48
CA ILE A 429 -2.63 33.58 -15.40
C ILE A 429 -2.66 35.02 -15.92
N ASN A 430 -3.59 35.84 -15.44
CA ASN A 430 -3.70 37.26 -15.80
C ASN A 430 -3.22 38.16 -14.66
N SER A 431 -3.18 39.47 -14.94
CA SER A 431 -2.68 40.50 -14.02
C SER A 431 -3.43 40.55 -12.68
N ASP A 432 -4.76 40.41 -12.71
CA ASP A 432 -5.62 40.52 -11.53
C ASP A 432 -5.50 39.27 -10.65
N GLU A 433 -5.36 38.11 -11.28
CA GLU A 433 -5.09 36.85 -10.58
C GLU A 433 -3.70 36.84 -9.94
N VAL A 434 -2.67 37.42 -10.59
CA VAL A 434 -1.34 37.61 -9.96
C VAL A 434 -1.47 38.47 -8.71
N GLU A 435 -2.23 39.57 -8.78
CA GLU A 435 -2.47 40.46 -7.64
C GLU A 435 -3.17 39.72 -6.50
N TRP A 436 -4.22 38.96 -6.84
CA TRP A 436 -4.97 38.17 -5.88
C TRP A 436 -4.10 37.09 -5.22
N VAL A 437 -3.24 36.40 -5.98
CA VAL A 437 -2.30 35.40 -5.45
C VAL A 437 -1.33 36.05 -4.47
N VAL A 438 -0.74 37.20 -4.84
CA VAL A 438 0.22 37.92 -4.00
C VAL A 438 -0.43 38.40 -2.71
N GLU A 439 -1.63 38.99 -2.78
CA GLU A 439 -2.34 39.45 -1.60
C GLU A 439 -2.73 38.29 -0.70
N SER A 440 -3.40 37.26 -1.24
CA SER A 440 -3.83 36.09 -0.47
C SER A 440 -2.66 35.38 0.20
N PHE A 441 -1.57 35.14 -0.54
CA PHE A 441 -0.35 34.56 0.02
C PHE A 441 0.31 35.50 1.03
N GLY A 442 0.33 36.80 0.77
CA GLY A 442 0.92 37.79 1.67
C GLY A 442 0.18 37.94 3.00
N TRP A 443 -1.14 37.71 3.02
CA TRP A 443 -1.93 37.61 4.26
C TRP A 443 -1.67 36.29 4.99
N LEU A 444 -1.67 35.18 4.24
CA LEU A 444 -1.43 33.83 4.75
C LEU A 444 -0.06 33.72 5.43
N ALA A 445 1.00 34.14 4.74
CA ALA A 445 2.38 34.07 5.22
C ALA A 445 2.60 34.90 6.49
N ARG A 446 2.04 36.12 6.56
CA ARG A 446 2.10 36.96 7.77
C ARG A 446 1.36 36.31 8.93
N ALA A 447 0.13 35.86 8.69
CA ALA A 447 -0.71 35.28 9.74
C ALA A 447 -0.06 34.07 10.41
N GLU A 448 0.57 33.18 9.63
CA GLU A 448 1.20 31.98 10.19
C GLU A 448 2.47 32.32 10.98
N VAL A 449 3.32 33.17 10.42
CA VAL A 449 4.56 33.56 11.09
C VAL A 449 4.30 34.36 12.37
N ASP A 450 3.28 35.23 12.38
CA ASP A 450 2.91 36.00 13.57
C ASP A 450 2.37 35.09 14.70
N VAL A 451 1.61 34.04 14.34
CA VAL A 451 1.13 33.03 15.31
C VAL A 451 2.30 32.29 15.94
N LEU A 452 3.30 31.92 15.14
CA LEU A 452 4.53 31.28 15.62
C LEU A 452 5.36 32.20 16.52
N ASN A 453 5.54 33.47 16.13
CA ASN A 453 6.23 34.45 16.97
C ASN A 453 5.52 34.62 18.32
N SER A 454 4.17 34.65 18.35
CA SER A 454 3.40 34.68 19.60
C SER A 454 3.60 33.42 20.46
N ARG A 455 3.72 32.24 19.85
CA ARG A 455 4.04 30.99 20.57
C ARG A 455 5.47 31.02 21.11
N LEU A 456 6.44 31.45 20.31
CA LEU A 456 7.84 31.62 20.69
C LEU A 456 8.01 32.63 21.83
N GLU A 457 7.27 33.74 21.82
CA GLU A 457 7.25 34.71 22.94
C GLU A 457 6.71 34.08 24.23
N LYS A 458 5.64 33.28 24.15
CA LYS A 458 5.09 32.54 25.31
C LYS A 458 6.09 31.50 25.83
N THR A 459 6.75 30.76 24.94
CA THR A 459 7.80 29.80 25.30
C THR A 459 8.99 30.52 25.90
N THR A 460 9.41 31.65 25.34
CA THR A 460 10.51 32.48 25.86
C THR A 460 10.17 33.08 27.22
N GLN A 461 8.92 33.48 27.45
CA GLN A 461 8.45 33.89 28.78
C GLN A 461 8.46 32.72 29.78
N LEU A 462 8.08 31.51 29.35
CA LEU A 462 8.17 30.31 30.17
C LEU A 462 9.63 29.97 30.50
N THR A 463 10.53 30.05 29.52
CA THR A 463 11.97 29.87 29.69
C THR A 463 12.55 30.95 30.61
N LYS A 464 12.16 32.22 30.47
CA LYS A 464 12.52 33.30 31.43
C LYS A 464 11.98 33.04 32.83
N LYS A 465 10.79 32.45 32.99
CA LYS A 465 10.25 32.03 34.30
C LYS A 465 11.04 30.86 34.88
N ILE A 466 11.45 29.89 34.06
CA ILE A 466 12.33 28.78 34.46
C ILE A 466 13.72 29.32 34.84
N GLN A 467 14.25 30.26 34.07
CA GLN A 467 15.53 30.93 34.31
C GLN A 467 15.47 31.83 35.55
N ALA A 468 14.31 32.44 35.85
CA ALA A 468 14.06 33.15 37.11
C ALA A 468 13.88 32.19 38.29
N CYS A 469 13.33 30.98 38.09
CA CYS A 469 13.35 29.91 39.09
C CYS A 469 14.77 29.42 39.37
N LEU A 470 15.58 29.22 38.32
CA LEU A 470 17.00 28.89 38.42
C LEU A 470 17.79 30.02 39.10
N GLY A 471 17.53 31.28 38.76
CA GLY A 471 18.13 32.45 39.41
C GLY A 471 17.72 32.61 40.87
N ARG A 472 16.49 32.21 41.25
CA ARG A 472 16.09 32.09 42.66
C ARG A 472 16.86 30.96 43.37
N LEU A 473 17.06 29.82 42.70
CA LEU A 473 17.89 28.73 43.21
C LEU A 473 19.35 29.16 43.42
N GLU A 474 19.87 29.97 42.49
CA GLU A 474 21.22 30.51 42.51
C GLU A 474 21.40 31.60 43.57
N ALA A 475 20.36 32.42 43.82
CA ALA A 475 20.30 33.38 44.93
C ALA A 475 20.28 32.66 46.29
N THR A 476 19.55 31.54 46.42
CA THR A 476 19.61 30.66 47.59
C THR A 476 21.01 30.05 47.76
N GLY A 477 21.70 29.74 46.65
CA GLY A 477 23.11 29.32 46.64
C GLY A 477 24.13 30.45 46.89
N LYS A 478 23.72 31.72 46.80
CA LYS A 478 24.56 32.90 47.06
C LYS A 478 24.58 33.26 48.54
N SER A 479 23.45 33.08 49.24
CA SER A 479 23.36 33.18 50.71
C SER A 479 24.28 32.19 51.45
N VAL A 480 24.60 31.05 50.84
CA VAL A 480 25.56 30.06 51.38
C VAL A 480 27.02 30.45 51.07
N ARG A 481 27.25 31.23 50.01
CA ARG A 481 28.58 31.70 49.59
C ARG A 481 29.03 32.97 50.31
N ASP A 482 28.10 33.82 50.74
CA ASP A 482 28.42 35.09 51.42
C ASP A 482 28.98 34.90 52.85
N VAL A 483 28.98 33.67 53.39
CA VAL A 483 29.64 33.30 54.65
C VAL A 483 31.13 32.96 54.44
N ALA A 484 31.55 32.64 53.21
CA ALA A 484 32.88 32.11 52.90
C ALA A 484 33.83 33.12 52.22
N GLY A 485 33.54 34.42 52.34
CA GLY A 485 34.24 35.49 51.63
C GLY A 485 35.67 35.87 52.11
N PRO A 486 36.02 35.91 53.41
CA PRO A 486 37.20 36.69 53.83
C PRO A 486 38.55 35.94 53.78
N LEU A 487 38.82 35.07 52.79
CA LEU A 487 40.03 34.22 52.79
C LEU A 487 40.77 34.07 51.45
N ASN A 488 40.57 34.95 50.46
CA ASN A 488 41.03 34.67 49.09
C ASN A 488 42.16 35.56 48.52
N GLY A 489 42.84 36.35 49.36
CA GLY A 489 43.95 37.22 48.93
C GLY A 489 45.32 36.53 48.92
N GLU A 490 45.63 35.77 49.97
CA GLU A 490 46.93 35.10 50.15
C GLU A 490 47.03 33.77 49.37
N THR A 491 45.90 33.14 49.06
CA THR A 491 45.81 31.80 48.46
C THR A 491 46.32 31.71 47.03
N LYS A 492 46.30 32.83 46.28
CA LYS A 492 46.75 32.87 44.89
C LYS A 492 48.27 32.73 44.72
N LYS A 493 49.07 33.03 45.75
CA LYS A 493 50.53 32.86 45.71
C LYS A 493 50.96 31.43 46.08
N LEU A 494 50.15 30.69 46.84
CA LEU A 494 50.37 29.28 47.20
C LEU A 494 49.99 28.31 46.07
N GLN A 495 49.05 28.69 45.20
CA GLN A 495 48.53 27.86 44.11
C GLN A 495 49.58 27.51 43.03
N ILE A 496 50.55 28.39 42.80
CA ILE A 496 51.60 28.19 41.78
C ILE A 496 52.69 27.24 42.29
N LEU A 497 52.92 27.18 43.60
CA LEU A 497 53.88 26.25 44.22
C LEU A 497 53.28 24.85 44.45
N GLY A 498 51.96 24.78 44.73
CA GLY A 498 51.21 23.54 44.93
C GLY A 498 51.10 22.66 43.67
N ASN A 499 50.90 23.26 42.49
CA ASN A 499 50.71 22.52 41.24
C ASN A 499 51.92 21.63 40.84
N ASN A 500 53.13 22.03 41.24
CA ASN A 500 54.36 21.25 40.98
C ASN A 500 54.53 20.09 41.97
N ILE A 501 54.01 20.22 43.20
CA ILE A 501 54.06 19.18 44.23
C ILE A 501 52.93 18.16 44.04
N GLU A 502 51.75 18.60 43.60
CA GLU A 502 50.59 17.73 43.28
C GLU A 502 50.87 16.77 42.12
N SER A 503 51.64 17.17 41.11
CA SER A 503 51.99 16.29 39.99
C SER A 503 52.96 15.16 40.39
N VAL A 504 53.82 15.39 41.39
CA VAL A 504 54.72 14.36 41.96
C VAL A 504 53.98 13.47 42.97
N LEU A 505 53.08 14.03 43.78
CA LEU A 505 52.20 13.26 44.67
C LEU A 505 51.18 12.41 43.92
N ALA A 506 50.61 12.89 42.81
CA ALA A 506 49.67 12.13 41.97
C ALA A 506 50.32 10.91 41.30
N ALA A 507 51.62 10.97 41.02
CA ALA A 507 52.38 9.82 40.53
C ALA A 507 52.65 8.77 41.64
N ILE A 508 52.78 9.20 42.89
CA ILE A 508 52.99 8.33 44.07
C ILE A 508 51.65 7.75 44.58
N GLU A 509 50.56 8.51 44.60
CA GLU A 509 49.21 8.04 44.98
C GLU A 509 48.63 7.04 43.97
N ARG A 510 48.93 7.18 42.67
CA ARG A 510 48.56 6.20 41.62
C ARG A 510 49.08 4.79 41.87
N LEU A 511 50.13 4.63 42.68
CA LEU A 511 50.71 3.33 43.03
C LEU A 511 50.27 2.83 44.42
N ARG A 512 49.76 3.70 45.30
CA ARG A 512 49.48 3.37 46.72
C ARG A 512 47.99 3.20 47.07
N GLN A 513 47.09 3.98 46.47
CA GLN A 513 45.64 3.92 46.81
C GLN A 513 44.94 2.57 46.54
N PRO A 514 45.22 1.82 45.45
CA PRO A 514 44.47 0.59 45.16
C PRO A 514 44.76 -0.57 46.12
N ALA A 515 45.85 -0.48 46.90
CA ALA A 515 46.20 -1.48 47.91
C ALA A 515 45.49 -1.24 49.25
N ASP A 516 45.32 0.04 49.65
CA ASP A 516 44.67 0.41 50.91
C ASP A 516 43.13 0.35 50.80
N SER A 517 42.53 0.65 49.63
CA SER A 517 41.08 0.53 49.44
C SER A 517 40.57 -0.91 49.32
N LYS A 518 41.45 -1.91 49.21
CA LYS A 518 41.08 -3.32 49.04
C LYS A 518 40.35 -3.88 50.26
N ASN A 519 40.86 -3.60 51.46
CA ASN A 519 40.36 -4.21 52.69
C ASN A 519 38.94 -3.74 53.05
N ASP A 520 38.67 -2.45 52.88
CA ASP A 520 37.36 -1.85 53.20
C ASP A 520 36.27 -2.34 52.23
N GLU A 521 36.60 -2.41 50.93
CA GLU A 521 35.66 -2.90 49.92
C GLU A 521 35.49 -4.43 50.00
N GLU A 522 36.54 -5.19 50.33
CA GLU A 522 36.45 -6.64 50.53
C GLU A 522 35.47 -7.02 51.66
N GLN A 523 35.40 -6.23 52.73
CA GLN A 523 34.40 -6.43 53.80
C GLN A 523 32.97 -6.26 53.26
N ILE A 524 32.71 -5.23 52.45
CA ILE A 524 31.40 -4.98 51.84
C ILE A 524 31.02 -6.13 50.88
N ILE A 525 31.96 -6.61 50.06
CA ILE A 525 31.72 -7.73 49.15
C ILE A 525 31.47 -9.04 49.92
N ARG A 526 32.12 -9.27 51.07
CA ARG A 526 31.87 -10.45 51.91
C ARG A 526 30.50 -10.42 52.60
N MET A 527 29.99 -9.25 52.96
CA MET A 527 28.66 -9.10 53.57
C MET A 527 27.50 -9.42 52.61
N GLY A 528 27.72 -9.21 51.31
CA GLY A 528 26.72 -9.44 50.26
C GLY A 528 25.71 -8.30 50.10
N PRO A 529 25.01 -8.25 48.95
CA PRO A 529 24.17 -7.11 48.56
C PRO A 529 22.97 -6.87 49.48
N ASP A 530 22.43 -7.94 50.08
CA ASP A 530 21.25 -7.86 50.96
C ASP A 530 21.56 -7.23 52.32
N LYS A 531 22.75 -7.51 52.89
CA LYS A 531 23.17 -6.99 54.21
C LYS A 531 23.91 -5.67 54.13
N ALA A 532 24.69 -5.45 53.07
CA ALA A 532 25.43 -4.20 52.87
C ALA A 532 24.56 -3.05 52.33
N GLY A 533 23.39 -3.37 51.77
CA GLY A 533 22.52 -2.43 51.05
C GLY A 533 22.95 -2.30 49.59
N LEU A 534 22.00 -2.50 48.67
CA LEU A 534 22.26 -2.56 47.24
C LEU A 534 23.03 -1.33 46.69
N PRO A 535 22.67 -0.06 47.02
CA PRO A 535 23.42 1.10 46.53
C PRO A 535 24.88 1.13 47.00
N ASN A 536 25.12 0.79 48.26
CA ASN A 536 26.47 0.74 48.84
C ASN A 536 27.30 -0.39 48.22
N TYR A 537 26.67 -1.54 48.00
CA TYR A 537 27.30 -2.70 47.37
C TYR A 537 27.68 -2.43 45.90
N LEU A 538 26.79 -1.80 45.12
CA LEU A 538 27.08 -1.39 43.74
C LEU A 538 28.20 -0.34 43.67
N ALA A 539 28.22 0.61 44.59
CA ALA A 539 29.30 1.61 44.69
C ALA A 539 30.66 0.96 45.00
N SER A 540 30.67 -0.06 45.87
CA SER A 540 31.86 -0.85 46.21
C SER A 540 32.44 -1.57 44.99
N ILE A 541 31.61 -2.30 44.23
CA ILE A 541 32.07 -2.99 43.01
C ILE A 541 32.54 -1.99 41.96
N LYS A 542 31.89 -0.83 41.82
CA LYS A 542 32.33 0.22 40.88
C LYS A 542 33.73 0.74 41.23
N ARG A 543 34.03 0.93 42.52
CA ARG A 543 35.36 1.35 42.99
C ARG A 543 36.40 0.25 42.76
N LEU A 544 36.06 -1.02 43.01
CA LEU A 544 36.93 -2.16 42.71
C LEU A 544 37.24 -2.31 41.21
N ASN A 545 36.26 -2.13 40.33
CA ASN A 545 36.46 -2.16 38.87
C ASN A 545 37.38 -1.02 38.38
N LYS A 546 37.23 0.18 38.94
CA LYS A 546 38.11 1.31 38.65
C LYS A 546 39.55 1.01 39.09
N ALA A 547 39.72 0.56 40.34
CA ALA A 547 41.03 0.18 40.88
C ALA A 547 41.71 -0.92 40.04
N LEU A 548 40.93 -1.91 39.57
CA LEU A 548 41.42 -2.96 38.69
C LEU A 548 41.89 -2.43 37.33
N ASN A 549 41.13 -1.52 36.71
CA ASN A 549 41.51 -0.92 35.42
C ASN A 549 42.75 -0.05 35.54
N ASP A 550 42.85 0.77 36.59
CA ASP A 550 44.00 1.61 36.89
C ASP A 550 45.27 0.75 37.12
N MET A 551 45.12 -0.38 37.82
CA MET A 551 46.20 -1.35 38.04
C MET A 551 46.62 -2.08 36.76
N LYS A 552 45.68 -2.45 35.88
CA LYS A 552 46.00 -3.05 34.57
C LYS A 552 46.73 -2.07 33.64
N ALA A 553 46.38 -0.79 33.67
CA ALA A 553 47.05 0.25 32.88
C ALA A 553 48.49 0.51 33.32
N SER A 554 48.86 0.16 34.57
CA SER A 554 50.22 0.37 35.09
C SER A 554 51.29 -0.53 34.45
N ASN A 555 50.93 -1.68 33.86
CA ASN A 555 51.84 -2.63 33.20
C ASN A 555 53.07 -3.08 34.03
N LEU A 556 53.03 -2.96 35.36
CA LEU A 556 54.12 -3.33 36.26
C LEU A 556 54.06 -4.80 36.65
N ARG A 557 55.19 -5.52 36.56
CA ARG A 557 55.27 -6.94 36.97
C ARG A 557 54.99 -7.15 38.47
N SER A 558 55.25 -6.15 39.30
CA SER A 558 55.02 -6.17 40.75
C SER A 558 53.56 -6.05 41.18
N THR A 559 52.65 -5.61 40.29
CA THR A 559 51.21 -5.44 40.60
C THR A 559 50.35 -6.63 40.16
N GLN A 560 50.96 -7.64 39.53
CA GLN A 560 50.25 -8.78 38.94
C GLN A 560 49.45 -9.62 39.96
N GLN A 561 49.97 -9.80 41.19
CA GLN A 561 49.25 -10.48 42.27
C GLN A 561 48.00 -9.68 42.71
N THR A 562 48.14 -8.37 42.92
CA THR A 562 47.03 -7.48 43.29
C THR A 562 45.96 -7.42 42.21
N VAL A 563 46.35 -7.37 40.92
CA VAL A 563 45.42 -7.46 39.78
C VAL A 563 44.62 -8.76 39.82
N THR A 564 45.27 -9.90 40.06
CA THR A 564 44.62 -11.21 40.13
C THR A 564 43.60 -11.28 41.27
N GLU A 565 43.93 -10.68 42.41
CA GLU A 565 43.08 -10.70 43.59
C GLU A 565 41.89 -9.74 43.48
N LEU A 566 42.09 -8.54 42.91
CA LEU A 566 41.01 -7.61 42.57
C LEU A 566 40.06 -8.22 41.52
N GLN A 567 40.60 -8.93 40.51
CA GLN A 567 39.78 -9.69 39.56
C GLN A 567 38.91 -10.74 40.26
N ARG A 568 39.46 -11.45 41.26
CA ARG A 568 38.72 -12.45 42.03
C ARG A 568 37.59 -11.81 42.85
N LEU A 569 37.85 -10.66 43.50
CA LEU A 569 36.86 -9.92 44.29
C LEU A 569 35.74 -9.34 43.42
N VAL A 570 36.08 -8.71 42.28
CA VAL A 570 35.08 -8.23 41.30
C VAL A 570 34.23 -9.39 40.78
N LYS A 571 34.84 -10.52 40.43
CA LYS A 571 34.11 -11.71 39.98
C LYS A 571 33.15 -12.22 41.06
N LEU A 572 33.62 -12.31 42.31
CA LEU A 572 32.79 -12.71 43.45
C LEU A 572 31.61 -11.74 43.64
N GLY A 573 31.85 -10.44 43.56
CA GLY A 573 30.81 -9.41 43.69
C GLY A 573 29.74 -9.50 42.60
N ASN A 574 30.15 -9.66 41.33
CA ASN A 574 29.21 -9.85 40.22
C ASN A 574 28.39 -11.14 40.37
N THR A 575 29.01 -12.26 40.76
CA THR A 575 28.27 -13.51 41.02
C THR A 575 27.29 -13.38 42.18
N GLN A 576 27.60 -12.59 43.21
CA GLN A 576 26.65 -12.34 44.30
C GLN A 576 25.47 -11.45 43.86
N LEU A 577 25.69 -10.49 42.95
CA LEU A 577 24.59 -9.71 42.34
C LEU A 577 23.68 -10.60 41.48
N GLU A 578 24.24 -11.48 40.66
CA GLU A 578 23.49 -12.47 39.88
C GLU A 578 22.65 -13.37 40.79
N ASN A 579 23.24 -13.91 41.87
CA ASN A 579 22.52 -14.72 42.85
C ASN A 579 21.43 -13.95 43.61
N SER A 580 21.63 -12.66 43.89
CA SER A 580 20.62 -11.81 44.53
C SER A 580 19.46 -11.55 43.57
N PHE A 581 19.74 -11.29 42.30
CA PHE A 581 18.73 -11.15 41.25
C PHE A 581 17.89 -12.43 41.09
N ASP A 582 18.54 -13.59 40.98
CA ASP A 582 17.87 -14.90 40.90
C ASP A 582 16.93 -15.12 42.10
N LYS A 583 17.42 -14.92 43.33
CA LYS A 583 16.61 -15.06 44.54
C LYS A 583 15.42 -14.11 44.57
N LEU A 584 15.62 -12.84 44.23
CA LEU A 584 14.55 -11.84 44.22
C LEU A 584 13.47 -12.21 43.19
N LEU A 585 13.87 -12.62 41.99
CA LEU A 585 12.94 -12.97 40.93
C LEU A 585 12.16 -14.27 41.22
N ARG A 586 12.82 -15.29 41.77
CA ARG A 586 12.18 -16.56 42.16
C ARG A 586 11.19 -16.39 43.31
N ASN A 587 11.47 -15.51 44.27
CA ASN A 587 10.57 -15.25 45.39
C ASN A 587 9.27 -14.56 44.95
N GLU A 588 9.34 -13.72 43.91
CA GLU A 588 8.18 -12.99 43.39
C GLU A 588 7.47 -13.73 42.25
N THR A 589 8.11 -14.74 41.65
CA THR A 589 7.50 -15.56 40.60
C THR A 589 6.73 -16.72 41.25
N PRO A 590 5.39 -16.77 41.14
CA PRO A 590 4.62 -17.89 41.66
C PRO A 590 5.02 -19.19 40.97
N ARG A 591 4.89 -20.33 41.67
CA ARG A 591 5.23 -21.65 41.10
C ARG A 591 4.38 -22.02 39.88
N SER A 592 3.15 -21.54 39.83
CA SER A 592 2.22 -21.76 38.72
C SER A 592 1.14 -20.67 38.75
N ILE A 593 0.56 -20.39 37.60
CA ILE A 593 -0.61 -19.54 37.43
C ILE A 593 -1.72 -20.37 36.77
N GLU A 594 -2.96 -20.15 37.20
CA GLU A 594 -4.15 -20.73 36.56
C GLU A 594 -4.82 -19.64 35.70
N PRO A 595 -4.55 -19.57 34.38
CA PRO A 595 -5.01 -18.45 33.55
C PRO A 595 -6.53 -18.33 33.47
N LEU A 596 -7.23 -19.47 33.58
CA LEU A 596 -8.69 -19.52 33.51
C LEU A 596 -9.35 -18.70 34.63
N HIS A 597 -8.74 -18.63 35.82
CA HIS A 597 -9.22 -17.78 36.91
C HIS A 597 -9.27 -16.30 36.50
N PHE A 598 -8.27 -15.83 35.75
CA PHE A 598 -8.14 -14.43 35.35
C PHE A 598 -9.06 -14.10 34.19
N ILE A 599 -9.17 -15.00 33.22
CA ILE A 599 -10.08 -14.87 32.08
C ILE A 599 -11.54 -14.84 32.56
N THR A 600 -11.97 -15.84 33.33
CA THR A 600 -13.38 -15.96 33.76
C THR A 600 -13.83 -14.86 34.70
N LYS A 601 -12.91 -14.31 35.50
CA LYS A 601 -13.20 -13.19 36.42
C LYS A 601 -12.86 -11.82 35.83
N ASN A 602 -12.44 -11.76 34.57
CA ASN A 602 -11.98 -10.55 33.89
C ASN A 602 -10.98 -9.72 34.74
N LYS A 603 -9.99 -10.40 35.31
CA LYS A 603 -8.93 -9.80 36.14
C LYS A 603 -7.65 -9.63 35.32
N PRO A 604 -6.87 -8.55 35.55
CA PRO A 604 -5.56 -8.42 34.92
C PRO A 604 -4.61 -9.53 35.38
N PHE A 605 -3.77 -9.98 34.47
CA PHE A 605 -2.69 -10.92 34.79
C PHE A 605 -1.65 -10.25 35.69
N PRO A 606 -1.04 -10.99 36.63
CA PRO A 606 -0.16 -10.42 37.64
C PRO A 606 1.19 -9.98 37.05
N VAL A 607 1.61 -8.77 37.40
CA VAL A 607 2.96 -8.21 37.16
C VAL A 607 3.76 -8.18 38.46
N LEU A 608 5.08 -8.00 38.36
CA LEU A 608 5.94 -7.85 39.54
C LEU A 608 5.64 -6.53 40.28
N SER A 609 5.93 -6.48 41.58
CA SER A 609 5.68 -5.29 42.40
C SER A 609 6.68 -4.16 42.16
N GLN A 610 6.26 -2.90 42.39
CA GLN A 610 7.11 -1.72 42.10
C GLN A 610 8.43 -1.66 42.89
N ASP A 611 8.46 -2.10 44.16
CA ASP A 611 9.71 -2.21 44.94
C ASP A 611 10.72 -3.14 44.24
N LYS A 612 10.22 -4.19 43.60
CA LYS A 612 11.03 -5.20 42.93
C LYS A 612 11.52 -4.73 41.57
N PHE A 613 10.70 -3.98 40.82
CA PHE A 613 11.16 -3.29 39.60
C PHE A 613 12.38 -2.41 39.89
N ALA A 614 12.32 -1.59 40.94
CA ALA A 614 13.44 -0.72 41.30
C ALA A 614 14.72 -1.51 41.62
N ARG A 615 14.62 -2.59 42.41
CA ARG A 615 15.78 -3.41 42.81
C ARG A 615 16.35 -4.23 41.64
N LEU A 616 15.50 -4.92 40.87
CA LEU A 616 15.90 -5.73 39.72
C LEU A 616 16.49 -4.86 38.61
N GLY A 617 15.86 -3.70 38.33
CA GLY A 617 16.35 -2.74 37.35
C GLY A 617 17.71 -2.13 37.72
N LEU A 618 17.94 -1.83 39.01
CA LEU A 618 19.24 -1.34 39.49
C LEU A 618 20.36 -2.38 39.30
N ILE A 619 20.08 -3.66 39.60
CA ILE A 619 21.05 -4.74 39.38
C ILE A 619 21.34 -4.91 37.88
N ASN A 620 20.30 -4.93 37.05
CA ASN A 620 20.45 -5.07 35.60
C ASN A 620 21.25 -3.91 35.00
N SER A 621 20.92 -2.65 35.33
CA SER A 621 21.63 -1.46 34.82
C SER A 621 23.14 -1.53 35.09
N PHE A 622 23.52 -2.02 36.27
CA PHE A 622 24.93 -2.20 36.63
C PHE A 622 25.59 -3.34 35.85
N VAL A 623 25.01 -4.55 35.87
CA VAL A 623 25.62 -5.74 35.25
C VAL A 623 25.66 -5.63 33.73
N ALA A 624 24.61 -5.10 33.10
CA ALA A 624 24.57 -4.85 31.66
C ALA A 624 25.65 -3.84 31.23
N GLY A 625 25.90 -2.80 32.05
CA GLY A 625 26.97 -1.84 31.80
C GLY A 625 28.36 -2.49 31.82
N VAL A 626 28.61 -3.41 32.75
CA VAL A 626 29.87 -4.17 32.84
C VAL A 626 30.00 -5.17 31.68
N TYR A 627 28.91 -5.85 31.31
CA TYR A 627 28.89 -6.81 30.20
C TYR A 627 29.20 -6.17 28.85
N ARG A 628 28.60 -5.00 28.55
CA ARG A 628 28.84 -4.26 27.30
C ARG A 628 30.28 -3.72 27.23
N GLN A 629 30.84 -3.25 28.34
CA GLN A 629 32.24 -2.78 28.39
C GLN A 629 33.27 -3.91 28.19
N GLY A 630 32.89 -5.17 28.45
CA GLY A 630 33.73 -6.35 28.27
C GLY A 630 33.72 -6.95 26.86
N GLY A 631 33.08 -6.30 25.87
CA GLY A 631 32.89 -6.87 24.53
C GLY A 631 31.77 -7.92 24.46
N GLY A 632 30.77 -7.82 25.34
CA GLY A 632 29.62 -8.73 25.40
C GLY A 632 28.83 -8.81 24.08
N GLY A 633 28.26 -9.99 23.82
CA GLY A 633 27.48 -10.31 22.63
C GLY A 633 26.05 -9.78 22.68
N ALA A 634 25.08 -10.56 22.19
CA ALA A 634 23.70 -10.12 22.08
C ALA A 634 23.06 -9.82 23.46
N PRO A 635 22.10 -8.87 23.57
CA PRO A 635 21.48 -8.47 24.84
C PRO A 635 20.95 -9.61 25.73
N GLN A 636 20.31 -10.60 25.11
CA GLN A 636 19.78 -11.80 25.77
C GLN A 636 20.86 -12.72 26.35
N ASP A 637 22.13 -12.53 25.95
CA ASP A 637 23.25 -13.32 26.46
C ASP A 637 23.84 -12.80 27.78
N SER A 638 23.38 -11.64 28.25
CA SER A 638 23.74 -11.12 29.57
C SER A 638 23.37 -12.13 30.68
N PRO A 639 24.23 -12.34 31.70
CA PRO A 639 23.93 -13.26 32.82
C PRO A 639 22.59 -12.99 33.49
N ILE A 640 22.23 -11.71 33.66
CA ILE A 640 20.94 -11.30 34.25
C ILE A 640 19.76 -11.61 33.33
N ALA A 641 19.92 -11.38 32.02
CA ALA A 641 18.90 -11.72 31.04
C ALA A 641 18.66 -13.24 30.99
N LYS A 642 19.73 -14.06 31.05
CA LYS A 642 19.62 -15.54 31.09
C LYS A 642 18.85 -16.04 32.31
N ILE A 643 19.17 -15.52 33.50
CA ILE A 643 18.45 -15.86 34.74
C ILE A 643 16.97 -15.48 34.62
N TYR A 644 16.68 -14.29 34.10
CA TYR A 644 15.31 -13.83 33.89
C TYR A 644 14.53 -14.74 32.93
N ILE A 645 15.10 -14.99 31.76
CA ILE A 645 14.52 -15.86 30.73
C ILE A 645 14.26 -17.26 31.29
N GLU A 646 15.21 -17.86 32.00
CA GLU A 646 15.06 -19.21 32.58
C GLU A 646 13.86 -19.29 33.54
N ILE A 647 13.76 -18.36 34.49
CA ILE A 647 12.69 -18.38 35.51
C ILE A 647 11.33 -18.05 34.88
N ARG A 648 11.26 -16.99 34.08
CA ARG A 648 9.98 -16.47 33.56
C ARG A 648 9.43 -17.31 32.44
N SER A 649 10.27 -17.87 31.56
CA SER A 649 9.80 -18.77 30.50
C SER A 649 9.19 -20.06 31.05
N GLN A 650 9.73 -20.60 32.16
CA GLN A 650 9.15 -21.75 32.86
C GLN A 650 7.80 -21.41 33.51
N TYR A 651 7.68 -20.22 34.10
CA TYR A 651 6.41 -19.73 34.65
C TYR A 651 5.32 -19.60 33.56
N LEU A 652 5.64 -18.99 32.42
CA LEU A 652 4.70 -18.82 31.32
C LEU A 652 4.26 -20.17 30.73
N SER A 653 5.23 -21.05 30.43
CA SER A 653 4.94 -22.35 29.82
C SER A 653 4.13 -23.27 30.72
N SER A 654 4.46 -23.32 32.03
CA SER A 654 3.70 -24.13 33.00
C SER A 654 2.28 -23.63 33.23
N GLY A 655 2.01 -22.33 33.12
CA GLY A 655 0.65 -21.78 33.20
C GLY A 655 -0.22 -22.15 32.00
N LEU A 656 0.38 -22.36 30.83
CA LEU A 656 -0.31 -22.57 29.57
C LEU A 656 -0.51 -24.04 29.18
N VAL A 657 0.28 -24.97 29.74
CA VAL A 657 0.29 -26.39 29.34
C VAL A 657 -1.07 -27.08 29.46
N ASN A 658 -1.86 -26.75 30.48
CA ASN A 658 -3.18 -27.37 30.68
C ASN A 658 -4.19 -26.91 29.61
N LEU A 659 -4.10 -25.65 29.17
CA LEU A 659 -4.96 -25.11 28.12
C LEU A 659 -4.55 -25.64 26.73
N ALA A 660 -3.25 -25.84 26.51
CA ALA A 660 -2.72 -26.52 25.34
C ALA A 660 -3.29 -27.95 25.22
N ALA A 661 -3.26 -28.73 26.31
CA ALA A 661 -3.83 -30.08 26.36
C ALA A 661 -5.37 -30.09 26.24
N ALA A 662 -6.07 -29.11 26.84
CA ALA A 662 -7.52 -28.99 26.69
C ALA A 662 -7.92 -28.70 25.24
N SER A 663 -7.14 -27.87 24.53
CA SER A 663 -7.38 -27.55 23.12
C SER A 663 -7.32 -28.79 22.23
N THR A 664 -6.36 -29.70 22.45
CA THR A 664 -6.25 -30.94 21.68
C THR A 664 -7.30 -31.98 22.07
N SER A 665 -7.67 -32.06 23.34
CA SER A 665 -8.70 -32.98 23.83
C SER A 665 -10.10 -32.63 23.31
N THR A 666 -10.43 -31.33 23.30
CA THR A 666 -11.75 -30.83 22.86
C THR A 666 -11.97 -30.91 21.35
N ALA A 667 -10.94 -31.17 20.55
CA ALA A 667 -11.09 -31.47 19.12
C ALA A 667 -11.82 -32.81 18.87
N LYS A 668 -11.75 -33.77 19.81
CA LYS A 668 -12.39 -35.07 19.65
C LYS A 668 -13.88 -34.98 19.96
N LYS A 669 -14.72 -35.01 18.91
CA LYS A 669 -16.18 -35.00 19.03
C LYS A 669 -16.74 -36.34 19.52
N LYS A 670 -17.88 -36.31 20.23
CA LYS A 670 -18.65 -37.51 20.61
C LYS A 670 -19.27 -38.22 19.40
N ASN A 671 -19.67 -37.46 18.39
CA ASN A 671 -20.15 -37.97 17.11
C ASN A 671 -19.16 -37.54 16.01
N PRO A 672 -18.41 -38.48 15.38
CA PRO A 672 -17.44 -38.17 14.33
C PRO A 672 -18.05 -37.43 13.12
N ASP A 673 -19.32 -37.71 12.80
CA ASP A 673 -20.02 -37.17 11.64
C ASP A 673 -20.64 -35.79 11.89
N ALA A 674 -20.63 -35.30 13.13
CA ALA A 674 -21.18 -33.99 13.45
C ALA A 674 -20.30 -32.86 12.87
N ILE A 675 -20.91 -31.88 12.22
CA ILE A 675 -20.20 -30.69 11.71
C ILE A 675 -19.70 -29.84 12.88
N TYR A 676 -18.46 -29.38 12.80
CA TYR A 676 -17.87 -28.47 13.78
C TYR A 676 -18.65 -27.15 13.86
N ARG A 677 -18.86 -26.64 15.08
CA ARG A 677 -19.46 -25.32 15.34
C ARG A 677 -18.47 -24.44 16.09
N ALA A 678 -18.50 -23.13 15.82
CA ALA A 678 -17.65 -22.16 16.48
C ALA A 678 -17.77 -22.23 18.01
N GLY A 679 -16.65 -22.07 18.71
CA GLY A 679 -16.54 -22.08 20.17
C GLY A 679 -16.45 -23.46 20.81
N MET A 680 -16.47 -24.55 20.03
CA MET A 680 -16.38 -25.91 20.59
C MET A 680 -14.96 -26.33 20.99
N ASN A 681 -13.92 -25.66 20.47
CA ASN A 681 -12.52 -25.96 20.77
C ASN A 681 -11.92 -25.01 21.82
N GLY A 682 -11.04 -25.54 22.68
CA GLY A 682 -10.38 -24.76 23.74
C GLY A 682 -9.31 -23.75 23.27
N ILE A 683 -8.97 -23.71 21.97
CA ILE A 683 -7.89 -22.86 21.43
C ILE A 683 -8.13 -21.37 21.65
N GLY A 684 -9.38 -20.90 21.67
CA GLY A 684 -9.72 -19.50 21.96
C GLY A 684 -9.31 -19.08 23.37
N THR A 685 -9.66 -19.89 24.38
CA THR A 685 -9.26 -19.66 25.77
C THR A 685 -7.74 -19.75 25.93
N TYR A 686 -7.09 -20.65 25.19
CA TYR A 686 -5.63 -20.75 25.19
C TYR A 686 -4.98 -19.46 24.62
N ALA A 687 -5.47 -18.94 23.50
CA ALA A 687 -4.98 -17.70 22.91
C ALA A 687 -5.18 -16.48 23.84
N GLN A 688 -6.36 -16.36 24.47
CA GLN A 688 -6.63 -15.29 25.44
C GLN A 688 -5.69 -15.35 26.66
N ALA A 689 -5.39 -16.56 27.15
CA ALA A 689 -4.41 -16.75 28.23
C ALA A 689 -3.01 -16.31 27.79
N MET A 690 -2.60 -16.65 26.56
CA MET A 690 -1.32 -16.23 26.00
C MET A 690 -1.23 -14.72 25.87
N GLU A 691 -2.25 -14.05 25.34
CA GLU A 691 -2.26 -12.59 25.19
C GLU A 691 -2.06 -11.89 26.54
N GLY A 692 -2.87 -12.26 27.53
CA GLY A 692 -2.83 -11.64 28.85
C GLY A 692 -1.50 -11.88 29.58
N LEU A 693 -0.97 -13.11 29.53
CA LEU A 693 0.32 -13.43 30.14
C LEU A 693 1.50 -12.73 29.44
N PHE A 694 1.49 -12.67 28.11
CA PHE A 694 2.59 -12.07 27.35
C PHE A 694 2.60 -10.55 27.49
N VAL A 695 1.44 -9.90 27.57
CA VAL A 695 1.41 -8.45 27.82
C VAL A 695 1.88 -8.12 29.24
N ALA A 696 1.47 -8.89 30.25
CA ALA A 696 1.99 -8.73 31.60
C ALA A 696 3.52 -8.96 31.65
N GLU A 697 4.02 -9.92 30.87
CA GLU A 697 5.46 -10.17 30.77
C GLU A 697 6.22 -9.04 30.08
N TYR A 698 5.66 -8.47 29.01
CA TYR A 698 6.25 -7.32 28.33
C TYR A 698 6.38 -6.11 29.27
N GLU A 699 5.37 -5.88 30.12
CA GLU A 699 5.44 -4.85 31.15
C GLU A 699 6.56 -5.12 32.16
N ASN A 700 6.75 -6.36 32.60
CA ASN A 700 7.86 -6.72 33.48
C ASN A 700 9.22 -6.45 32.82
N VAL A 701 9.36 -6.83 31.55
CA VAL A 701 10.59 -6.60 30.76
C VAL A 701 10.87 -5.10 30.63
N CYS A 702 9.87 -4.29 30.29
CA CYS A 702 10.02 -2.84 30.13
C CYS A 702 10.48 -2.13 31.40
N ASN A 703 10.06 -2.62 32.57
CA ASN A 703 10.41 -2.03 33.87
C ASN A 703 11.78 -2.49 34.42
N ILE A 704 12.35 -3.59 33.92
CA ILE A 704 13.61 -4.17 34.43
C ILE A 704 14.78 -3.92 33.46
N PHE A 705 14.51 -3.95 32.15
CA PHE A 705 15.52 -3.90 31.10
C PHE A 705 15.56 -2.58 30.36
N THR A 706 16.68 -2.30 29.69
CA THR A 706 16.80 -1.10 28.86
C THR A 706 16.09 -1.28 27.53
N ARG A 707 15.69 -0.18 26.88
CA ARG A 707 14.89 -0.21 25.65
C ARG A 707 15.48 -1.05 24.52
N GLU A 708 16.81 -1.09 24.44
CA GLU A 708 17.56 -1.88 23.45
C GLU A 708 17.42 -3.40 23.68
N ASP A 709 17.16 -3.82 24.92
CA ASP A 709 17.07 -5.22 25.31
C ASP A 709 15.61 -5.74 25.32
N TRP A 710 14.60 -4.87 25.19
CA TRP A 710 13.18 -5.22 25.36
C TRP A 710 12.74 -6.35 24.43
N GLY A 711 12.93 -6.17 23.11
CA GLY A 711 12.57 -7.18 22.11
C GLY A 711 13.28 -8.51 22.34
N PRO A 712 14.63 -8.56 22.30
CA PRO A 712 15.37 -9.82 22.41
C PRO A 712 15.10 -10.61 23.69
N VAL A 713 14.98 -9.95 24.85
CA VAL A 713 14.68 -10.62 26.13
C VAL A 713 13.23 -11.11 26.18
N PHE A 714 12.29 -10.30 25.69
CA PHE A 714 10.88 -10.68 25.63
C PHE A 714 10.64 -11.88 24.70
N GLU A 715 11.18 -11.83 23.47
CA GLU A 715 11.07 -12.92 22.51
C GLU A 715 11.64 -14.24 23.07
N ALA A 716 12.84 -14.19 23.66
CA ALA A 716 13.47 -15.35 24.27
C ALA A 716 12.65 -15.92 25.45
N THR A 717 12.01 -15.06 26.24
CA THR A 717 11.17 -15.46 27.38
C THR A 717 9.88 -16.15 26.92
N CYS A 718 9.27 -15.68 25.84
CA CYS A 718 8.04 -16.25 25.28
C CYS A 718 8.26 -17.52 24.44
N GLN A 719 9.50 -17.78 24.01
CA GLN A 719 9.82 -18.82 23.04
C GLN A 719 9.34 -20.23 23.43
N PRO A 720 9.52 -20.75 24.66
CA PRO A 720 9.03 -22.09 25.00
C PRO A 720 7.50 -22.24 24.88
N SER A 721 6.76 -21.20 25.26
CA SER A 721 5.30 -21.16 25.14
C SER A 721 4.84 -21.11 23.68
N LEU A 722 5.59 -20.41 22.81
CA LEU A 722 5.33 -20.36 21.36
C LEU A 722 5.61 -21.71 20.68
N VAL A 723 6.67 -22.42 21.11
CA VAL A 723 6.97 -23.78 20.64
C VAL A 723 5.84 -24.75 20.98
N GLU A 724 5.31 -24.65 22.21
CA GLU A 724 4.19 -25.47 22.67
C GLU A 724 2.90 -25.15 21.89
N LEU A 725 2.58 -23.87 21.67
CA LEU A 725 1.48 -23.47 20.78
C LEU A 725 1.65 -24.09 19.40
N GLY A 726 2.85 -24.01 18.80
CA GLY A 726 3.15 -24.62 17.52
C GLY A 726 2.93 -26.14 17.50
N ARG A 727 3.21 -26.84 18.61
CA ARG A 727 2.91 -28.28 18.76
C ARG A 727 1.40 -28.54 18.81
N THR A 728 0.67 -27.80 19.64
CA THR A 728 -0.81 -27.87 19.73
C THR A 728 -1.47 -27.64 18.37
N LEU A 729 -1.04 -26.59 17.64
CA LEU A 729 -1.56 -26.30 16.31
C LEU A 729 -1.27 -27.43 15.32
N ARG A 730 -0.09 -28.06 15.36
CA ARG A 730 0.21 -29.23 14.50
C ARG A 730 -0.68 -30.43 14.80
N GLU A 731 -0.95 -30.71 16.07
CA GLU A 731 -1.85 -31.81 16.48
C GLU A 731 -3.29 -31.55 16.02
N LEU A 732 -3.80 -30.34 16.23
CA LEU A 732 -5.12 -29.92 15.72
C LEU A 732 -5.18 -30.03 14.20
N ASN A 733 -4.13 -29.60 13.50
CA ASN A 733 -4.05 -29.72 12.04
C ASN A 733 -4.12 -31.18 11.58
N GLY A 734 -3.45 -32.09 12.29
CA GLY A 734 -3.52 -33.52 12.02
C GLY A 734 -4.94 -34.06 12.16
N HIS A 735 -5.67 -33.64 13.19
CA HIS A 735 -7.07 -34.00 13.38
C HIS A 735 -7.98 -33.48 12.25
N ILE A 736 -7.82 -32.21 11.87
CA ILE A 736 -8.59 -31.58 10.78
C ILE A 736 -8.36 -32.30 9.45
N LYS A 737 -7.10 -32.63 9.13
CA LYS A 737 -6.77 -33.36 7.90
C LYS A 737 -7.43 -34.74 7.83
N ALA A 738 -7.58 -35.41 8.97
CA ALA A 738 -8.25 -36.72 9.03
C ALA A 738 -9.79 -36.62 8.86
N HIS A 739 -10.39 -35.45 9.13
CA HIS A 739 -11.85 -35.25 9.14
C HIS A 739 -12.25 -34.00 8.33
N MET A 740 -11.69 -33.86 7.12
CA MET A 740 -11.81 -32.63 6.31
C MET A 740 -13.26 -32.19 6.04
N SER A 741 -14.17 -33.15 5.86
CA SER A 741 -15.58 -32.89 5.53
C SER A 741 -16.37 -32.28 6.68
N THR A 742 -15.97 -32.50 7.93
CA THR A 742 -16.72 -32.06 9.12
C THR A 742 -15.96 -31.04 9.97
N ASP A 743 -14.63 -31.07 9.96
CA ASP A 743 -13.78 -30.29 10.88
C ASP A 743 -12.92 -29.20 10.20
N CYS A 744 -13.05 -29.00 8.88
CA CYS A 744 -12.38 -27.88 8.19
C CYS A 744 -12.74 -26.51 8.78
N TYR A 745 -13.95 -26.35 9.35
CA TYR A 745 -14.38 -25.12 10.02
C TYR A 745 -13.54 -24.77 11.25
N MET A 746 -13.04 -25.79 11.97
CA MET A 746 -12.10 -25.57 13.08
C MET A 746 -10.80 -24.94 12.58
N ALA A 747 -10.38 -25.22 11.34
CA ALA A 747 -9.22 -24.57 10.74
C ALA A 747 -9.48 -23.07 10.51
N TYR A 748 -10.68 -22.69 10.06
CA TYR A 748 -11.06 -21.29 9.85
C TYR A 748 -11.07 -20.52 11.17
N GLU A 749 -11.65 -21.11 12.22
CA GLU A 749 -11.67 -20.50 13.55
C GLU A 749 -10.26 -20.31 14.12
N ILE A 750 -9.40 -21.34 14.04
CA ILE A 750 -8.01 -21.25 14.51
C ILE A 750 -7.25 -20.15 13.75
N VAL A 751 -7.48 -20.02 12.44
CA VAL A 751 -6.87 -18.95 11.63
C VAL A 751 -7.29 -17.57 12.11
N GLU A 752 -8.57 -17.38 12.45
CA GLU A 752 -9.04 -16.11 13.04
C GLU A 752 -8.37 -15.85 14.39
N ILE A 753 -8.54 -16.76 15.35
CA ILE A 753 -8.08 -16.59 16.74
C ILE A 753 -6.58 -16.30 16.82
N ILE A 754 -5.75 -17.06 16.11
CA ILE A 754 -4.29 -16.89 16.18
C ILE A 754 -3.84 -15.65 15.41
N SER A 755 -4.55 -15.26 14.33
CA SER A 755 -4.25 -14.00 13.64
C SER A 755 -4.61 -12.79 14.49
N GLU A 756 -5.71 -12.83 15.24
CA GLU A 756 -6.09 -11.79 16.20
C GLU A 756 -5.08 -11.69 17.33
N LEU A 757 -4.73 -12.81 17.97
CA LEU A 757 -3.66 -12.86 18.98
C LEU A 757 -2.37 -12.22 18.47
N SER A 758 -1.95 -12.57 17.26
CA SER A 758 -0.74 -12.01 16.64
C SER A 758 -0.82 -10.51 16.42
N ASN A 759 -1.96 -9.99 15.96
CA ASN A 759 -2.16 -8.56 15.73
C ASN A 759 -2.27 -7.76 17.03
N ASP A 760 -2.95 -8.32 18.04
CA ASP A 760 -3.11 -7.66 19.34
C ASP A 760 -1.79 -7.59 20.10
N LEU A 761 -0.98 -8.65 20.05
CA LEU A 761 0.38 -8.63 20.61
C LEU A 761 1.27 -7.63 19.85
N GLU A 762 1.31 -7.65 18.53
CA GLU A 762 2.06 -6.67 17.73
C GLU A 762 1.67 -5.23 18.10
N ARG A 763 0.38 -4.94 18.23
CA ARG A 763 -0.11 -3.60 18.58
C ARG A 763 0.33 -3.15 19.98
N ARG A 764 0.40 -4.08 20.93
CA ARG A 764 0.66 -3.78 22.35
C ARG A 764 2.12 -3.86 22.75
N THR A 765 2.89 -4.75 22.12
CA THR A 765 4.29 -5.04 22.46
C THR A 765 5.25 -4.69 21.32
N GLY A 766 4.78 -4.63 20.07
CA GLY A 766 5.63 -4.44 18.88
C GLY A 766 6.44 -5.68 18.48
N GLU A 767 6.17 -6.84 19.09
CA GLU A 767 6.97 -8.06 18.99
C GLU A 767 6.09 -9.31 18.74
N LEU A 768 6.72 -10.45 18.44
CA LEU A 768 6.11 -11.80 18.32
C LEU A 768 5.22 -12.09 17.10
N LYS A 769 4.98 -11.11 16.23
CA LYS A 769 4.18 -11.32 15.00
C LYS A 769 4.72 -12.43 14.10
N ASN A 770 6.04 -12.44 13.84
CA ASN A 770 6.66 -13.42 12.94
C ASN A 770 6.60 -14.86 13.49
N PRO A 771 6.97 -15.14 14.77
CA PRO A 771 6.81 -16.47 15.36
C PRO A 771 5.38 -17.02 15.35
N LEU A 772 4.39 -16.16 15.64
CA LEU A 772 2.97 -16.57 15.64
C LEU A 772 2.46 -16.87 14.21
N ALA A 773 2.83 -16.03 13.24
CA ALA A 773 2.52 -16.27 11.83
C ALA A 773 3.15 -17.59 11.32
N ALA A 774 4.39 -17.89 11.72
CA ALA A 774 5.08 -19.13 11.36
C ALA A 774 4.37 -20.37 11.93
N SER A 775 3.93 -20.32 13.20
CA SER A 775 3.18 -21.41 13.84
C SER A 775 1.80 -21.64 13.21
N LEU A 776 1.15 -20.60 12.68
CA LEU A 776 -0.17 -20.69 12.05
C LEU A 776 -0.12 -21.25 10.61
N LYS A 777 1.00 -21.08 9.90
CA LYS A 777 1.15 -21.42 8.48
C LYS A 777 0.61 -22.83 8.11
N PRO A 778 0.91 -23.92 8.84
CA PRO A 778 0.44 -25.26 8.46
C PRO A 778 -1.08 -25.44 8.50
N ILE A 779 -1.79 -24.77 9.41
CA ILE A 779 -3.26 -24.81 9.48
C ILE A 779 -3.86 -23.96 8.38
N ARG A 780 -3.28 -22.78 8.11
CA ARG A 780 -3.72 -21.90 7.04
C ARG A 780 -3.66 -22.59 5.67
N GLU A 781 -2.63 -23.39 5.41
CA GLU A 781 -2.54 -24.18 4.18
C GLU A 781 -3.60 -25.30 4.11
N THR A 782 -3.88 -25.97 5.24
CA THR A 782 -4.97 -26.95 5.31
C THR A 782 -6.34 -26.30 5.02
N ALA A 783 -6.56 -25.09 5.56
CA ALA A 783 -7.76 -24.30 5.35
C ALA A 783 -7.91 -23.80 3.90
N LYS A 784 -6.81 -23.59 3.17
CA LYS A 784 -6.85 -23.32 1.72
C LYS A 784 -7.23 -24.59 0.96
N SER A 785 -6.59 -25.71 1.29
CA SER A 785 -6.82 -26.98 0.59
C SER A 785 -8.22 -27.55 0.80
N SER A 786 -8.87 -27.25 1.92
CA SER A 786 -10.23 -27.72 2.22
C SER A 786 -11.25 -27.22 1.19
N LEU A 787 -11.10 -26.00 0.67
CA LEU A 787 -12.03 -25.43 -0.32
C LEU A 787 -12.09 -26.24 -1.61
N PHE A 788 -10.93 -26.68 -2.11
CA PHE A 788 -10.81 -27.58 -3.26
C PHE A 788 -11.38 -28.97 -2.95
N GLU A 789 -10.99 -29.57 -1.81
CA GLU A 789 -11.43 -30.92 -1.43
C GLU A 789 -12.95 -31.00 -1.24
N LEU A 790 -13.59 -29.97 -0.67
CA LEU A 790 -15.04 -29.93 -0.47
C LEU A 790 -15.80 -29.81 -1.80
N LEU A 791 -15.24 -29.08 -2.77
CA LEU A 791 -15.80 -28.98 -4.13
C LEU A 791 -15.70 -30.31 -4.86
N GLU A 792 -14.53 -30.96 -4.82
CA GLU A 792 -14.31 -32.26 -5.46
C GLU A 792 -15.12 -33.38 -4.79
N ASP A 793 -15.28 -33.35 -3.47
CA ASP A 793 -16.14 -34.29 -2.76
C ASP A 793 -17.59 -34.23 -3.26
N THR A 794 -18.14 -33.03 -3.44
CA THR A 794 -19.48 -32.86 -4.02
C THR A 794 -19.59 -33.48 -5.41
N LYS A 795 -18.60 -33.26 -6.29
CA LYS A 795 -18.56 -33.88 -7.63
C LYS A 795 -18.50 -35.41 -7.55
N ARG A 796 -17.62 -35.96 -6.70
CA ARG A 796 -17.47 -37.41 -6.50
C ARG A 796 -18.77 -38.06 -6.03
N ARG A 797 -19.44 -37.47 -5.05
CA ARG A 797 -20.71 -37.98 -4.51
C ARG A 797 -21.80 -38.02 -5.57
N ILE A 798 -21.96 -36.96 -6.38
CA ILE A 798 -22.95 -36.95 -7.48
C ILE A 798 -22.63 -38.00 -8.55
N ASN A 799 -21.36 -38.12 -8.94
CA ASN A 799 -20.94 -39.07 -9.95
C ASN A 799 -21.14 -40.53 -9.51
N SER A 800 -21.11 -40.79 -8.19
CA SER A 800 -21.36 -42.12 -7.61
C SER A 800 -22.84 -42.53 -7.55
N LEU A 801 -23.79 -41.62 -7.81
CA LEU A 801 -25.23 -41.91 -7.76
C LEU A 801 -25.62 -42.96 -8.80
N GLN A 802 -26.06 -44.14 -8.37
CA GLN A 802 -26.38 -45.24 -9.28
C GLN A 802 -27.77 -45.10 -9.93
N THR A 803 -28.74 -44.50 -9.24
CA THR A 803 -30.13 -44.36 -9.70
C THR A 803 -30.65 -42.94 -9.43
N LEU A 804 -31.60 -42.49 -10.26
CA LEU A 804 -32.38 -41.25 -10.08
C LEU A 804 -33.86 -41.57 -10.26
N SER A 805 -34.73 -40.82 -9.58
CA SER A 805 -36.17 -40.99 -9.69
C SER A 805 -36.68 -40.63 -11.10
N LEU A 806 -37.50 -41.50 -11.68
CA LEU A 806 -38.03 -41.35 -13.05
C LEU A 806 -39.13 -40.27 -13.17
N ASP A 807 -39.55 -39.69 -12.05
CA ASP A 807 -40.54 -38.62 -11.96
C ASP A 807 -39.91 -37.21 -11.93
N GLY A 808 -38.58 -37.12 -11.87
CA GLY A 808 -37.84 -35.86 -11.78
C GLY A 808 -37.63 -35.33 -10.36
N SER A 809 -37.79 -36.15 -9.32
CA SER A 809 -37.53 -35.75 -7.93
C SER A 809 -36.08 -35.25 -7.68
N PRO A 810 -35.88 -34.26 -6.79
CA PRO A 810 -34.55 -33.74 -6.45
C PRO A 810 -33.72 -34.72 -5.60
N VAL A 811 -32.42 -34.47 -5.45
CA VAL A 811 -31.50 -35.31 -4.66
C VAL A 811 -31.02 -34.60 -3.38
N SER A 812 -30.84 -35.35 -2.28
CA SER A 812 -30.45 -34.80 -0.97
C SER A 812 -29.10 -34.08 -0.98
N ILE A 813 -28.18 -34.50 -1.87
CA ILE A 813 -26.84 -33.93 -2.02
C ILE A 813 -26.91 -32.41 -2.30
N VAL A 814 -27.97 -31.93 -2.98
CA VAL A 814 -28.17 -30.49 -3.21
C VAL A 814 -28.35 -29.75 -1.89
N SER A 815 -29.26 -30.22 -1.04
CA SER A 815 -29.51 -29.61 0.26
C SER A 815 -28.28 -29.66 1.16
N GLU A 816 -27.53 -30.77 1.14
CA GLU A 816 -26.29 -30.93 1.91
C GLU A 816 -25.19 -29.96 1.45
N ALA A 817 -25.02 -29.78 0.14
CA ALA A 817 -24.04 -28.84 -0.41
C ALA A 817 -24.40 -27.38 -0.08
N MET A 818 -25.68 -27.03 -0.14
CA MET A 818 -26.15 -25.69 0.23
C MET A 818 -26.04 -25.42 1.73
N GLN A 819 -26.37 -26.40 2.58
CA GLN A 819 -26.18 -26.29 4.03
C GLN A 819 -24.71 -26.04 4.39
N ARG A 820 -23.79 -26.70 3.68
CA ARG A 820 -22.34 -26.47 3.85
C ARG A 820 -21.94 -25.03 3.51
N LEU A 821 -22.43 -24.48 2.40
CA LEU A 821 -22.17 -23.08 2.04
C LEU A 821 -22.75 -22.11 3.07
N GLN A 822 -23.95 -22.39 3.60
CA GLN A 822 -24.55 -21.59 4.68
C GLN A 822 -23.68 -21.61 5.95
N THR A 823 -23.20 -22.78 6.37
CA THR A 823 -22.30 -22.89 7.55
C THR A 823 -20.98 -22.15 7.34
N MET A 824 -20.43 -22.11 6.12
CA MET A 824 -19.24 -21.33 5.82
C MET A 824 -19.43 -19.81 6.05
N VAL A 825 -20.66 -19.29 5.90
CA VAL A 825 -20.94 -17.86 6.17
C VAL A 825 -20.71 -17.50 7.64
N GLU A 826 -20.90 -18.44 8.57
CA GLU A 826 -20.57 -18.23 10.00
C GLU A 826 -19.07 -17.95 10.21
N PHE A 827 -18.22 -18.39 9.28
CA PHE A 827 -16.77 -18.21 9.29
C PHE A 827 -16.30 -17.23 8.20
N LEU A 828 -17.16 -16.30 7.78
CA LEU A 828 -16.89 -15.43 6.63
C LEU A 828 -15.61 -14.60 6.78
N ARG A 829 -15.28 -14.13 7.98
CA ARG A 829 -14.09 -13.30 8.23
C ARG A 829 -12.77 -14.06 8.02
N PRO A 830 -12.53 -15.23 8.65
CA PRO A 830 -11.34 -16.03 8.37
C PRO A 830 -11.32 -16.57 6.93
N ILE A 831 -12.47 -16.97 6.39
CA ILE A 831 -12.55 -17.43 5.00
C ILE A 831 -12.18 -16.31 4.03
N SER A 832 -12.65 -15.08 4.23
CA SER A 832 -12.27 -13.93 3.39
C SER A 832 -10.75 -13.72 3.38
N SER A 833 -10.10 -13.83 4.54
CA SER A 833 -8.63 -13.75 4.64
C SER A 833 -7.92 -14.88 3.88
N ILE A 834 -8.46 -16.10 3.97
CA ILE A 834 -7.96 -17.27 3.21
C ILE A 834 -8.16 -17.07 1.70
N MET A 835 -9.32 -16.57 1.28
CA MET A 835 -9.68 -16.31 -0.11
C MET A 835 -8.78 -15.29 -0.76
N VAL A 836 -8.49 -14.18 -0.07
CA VAL A 836 -7.51 -13.18 -0.52
C VAL A 836 -6.13 -13.81 -0.72
N SER A 837 -5.71 -14.69 0.19
CA SER A 837 -4.42 -15.39 0.07
C SER A 837 -4.41 -16.47 -1.01
N LEU A 838 -5.55 -17.04 -1.36
CA LEU A 838 -5.69 -18.09 -2.38
C LEU A 838 -5.83 -17.50 -3.79
N GLY A 839 -6.39 -16.29 -3.88
CA GLY A 839 -6.76 -15.64 -5.14
C GLY A 839 -8.05 -16.21 -5.74
N ASP A 840 -8.71 -15.41 -6.58
CA ASP A 840 -9.93 -15.84 -7.27
C ASP A 840 -9.66 -17.06 -8.18
N GLY A 841 -10.53 -18.07 -8.08
CA GLY A 841 -10.39 -19.33 -8.78
C GLY A 841 -9.31 -20.29 -8.24
N GLY A 842 -8.57 -19.93 -7.19
CA GLY A 842 -7.51 -20.78 -6.63
C GLY A 842 -7.98 -22.10 -6.00
N TRP A 843 -9.28 -22.24 -5.74
CA TRP A 843 -9.93 -23.49 -5.30
C TRP A 843 -10.24 -24.48 -6.43
N LYS A 844 -9.93 -24.15 -7.70
CA LYS A 844 -10.17 -25.05 -8.85
C LYS A 844 -9.04 -26.05 -9.09
N SER A 845 -7.86 -25.85 -8.48
CA SER A 845 -6.69 -26.73 -8.65
C SER A 845 -6.00 -27.06 -7.33
N ALA A 846 -5.71 -28.35 -7.13
CA ALA A 846 -4.91 -28.84 -6.02
C ALA A 846 -3.46 -28.29 -6.00
N SER A 847 -2.93 -27.83 -7.14
CA SER A 847 -1.59 -27.23 -7.23
C SER A 847 -1.57 -25.75 -6.81
N ALA A 848 -2.66 -25.02 -7.08
CA ALA A 848 -2.84 -23.64 -6.63
C ALA A 848 -3.05 -23.57 -5.10
N SER A 849 -3.67 -24.59 -4.51
CA SER A 849 -3.88 -24.69 -3.06
C SER A 849 -2.65 -25.15 -2.25
N ARG A 850 -1.52 -25.48 -2.90
CA ARG A 850 -0.28 -25.99 -2.26
C ARG A 850 0.95 -25.12 -2.47
N SER A 851 0.88 -24.14 -3.37
CA SER A 851 2.03 -23.33 -3.76
C SER A 851 2.08 -22.03 -2.94
N GLY A 852 2.93 -22.03 -1.91
CA GLY A 852 3.33 -20.81 -1.21
C GLY A 852 4.41 -19.99 -1.96
N ASP A 853 5.00 -20.54 -3.02
CA ASP A 853 6.15 -19.98 -3.74
C ASP A 853 5.90 -19.75 -5.26
N ALA A 854 4.70 -20.04 -5.77
CA ALA A 854 4.37 -19.68 -7.15
C ALA A 854 3.94 -18.21 -7.19
N ALA A 855 4.61 -17.42 -8.03
CA ALA A 855 4.20 -16.05 -8.31
C ALA A 855 2.70 -16.04 -8.66
N PRO A 856 1.87 -15.27 -7.93
CA PRO A 856 0.44 -15.21 -8.20
C PRO A 856 0.21 -14.81 -9.66
N SER A 857 -0.70 -15.48 -10.35
CA SER A 857 -1.03 -15.12 -11.74
C SER A 857 -1.59 -13.69 -11.80
N LEU A 858 -1.48 -13.01 -12.94
CA LEU A 858 -2.00 -11.64 -13.13
C LEU A 858 -3.48 -11.45 -12.74
N ALA A 859 -4.29 -12.53 -12.71
CA ALA A 859 -5.67 -12.52 -12.24
C ALA A 859 -5.84 -12.53 -10.70
N SER A 860 -4.76 -12.82 -9.95
CA SER A 860 -4.73 -12.81 -8.48
C SER A 860 -4.17 -11.52 -7.87
N PHE A 861 -3.85 -10.53 -8.73
CA PHE A 861 -3.41 -9.18 -8.34
C PHE A 861 -4.48 -8.13 -8.66
N ASP A 862 -5.76 -8.44 -8.46
CA ASP A 862 -6.75 -7.39 -8.24
C ASP A 862 -6.49 -6.79 -6.85
N ILE A 863 -5.69 -5.72 -6.86
CA ILE A 863 -5.40 -4.85 -5.71
C ILE A 863 -6.72 -4.21 -5.29
N GLY A 864 -7.45 -4.91 -4.42
CA GLY A 864 -8.77 -4.52 -3.94
C GLY A 864 -9.81 -5.65 -3.82
N ALA A 865 -9.48 -6.90 -4.17
CA ALA A 865 -10.47 -7.98 -4.10
C ALA A 865 -10.97 -8.20 -2.66
N ASP A 866 -12.23 -7.85 -2.41
CA ASP A 866 -12.91 -8.14 -1.17
C ASP A 866 -12.97 -9.67 -1.01
N GLY A 867 -12.39 -10.21 0.07
CA GLY A 867 -12.40 -11.65 0.31
C GLY A 867 -13.82 -12.23 0.38
N LYS A 868 -14.83 -11.41 0.67
CA LYS A 868 -16.24 -11.78 0.57
C LYS A 868 -16.70 -11.95 -0.88
N GLU A 869 -16.21 -11.13 -1.80
CA GLU A 869 -16.51 -11.26 -3.23
C GLU A 869 -15.85 -12.51 -3.82
N ILE A 870 -14.60 -12.79 -3.46
CA ILE A 870 -13.93 -14.03 -3.86
C ILE A 870 -14.69 -15.25 -3.31
N PHE A 871 -15.14 -15.20 -2.06
CA PHE A 871 -15.98 -16.26 -1.50
C PHE A 871 -17.34 -16.38 -2.22
N ALA A 872 -17.94 -15.27 -2.66
CA ALA A 872 -19.15 -15.31 -3.49
C ALA A 872 -18.89 -16.05 -4.82
N HIS A 873 -17.73 -15.84 -5.45
CA HIS A 873 -17.32 -16.61 -6.63
C HIS A 873 -17.16 -18.10 -6.33
N TYR A 874 -16.56 -18.47 -5.20
CA TYR A 874 -16.48 -19.86 -4.75
C TYR A 874 -17.87 -20.50 -4.58
N CYS A 875 -18.82 -19.79 -3.98
CA CYS A 875 -20.19 -20.25 -3.84
C CYS A 875 -20.85 -20.49 -5.21
N ILE A 876 -20.71 -19.55 -6.16
CA ILE A 876 -21.25 -19.68 -7.52
C ILE A 876 -20.60 -20.85 -8.27
N ASP A 877 -19.27 -20.98 -8.24
CA ASP A 877 -18.56 -22.09 -8.85
C ASP A 877 -18.98 -23.45 -8.26
N THR A 878 -19.23 -23.50 -6.95
CA THR A 878 -19.72 -24.70 -6.27
C THR A 878 -21.13 -25.07 -6.74
N ILE A 879 -22.02 -24.08 -6.87
CA ILE A 879 -23.38 -24.27 -7.39
C ILE A 879 -23.34 -24.70 -8.86
N GLU A 880 -22.48 -24.09 -9.67
CA GLU A 880 -22.33 -24.43 -11.09
C GLU A 880 -21.76 -25.83 -11.29
N ALA A 881 -20.76 -26.22 -10.49
CA ALA A 881 -20.22 -27.58 -10.49
C ALA A 881 -21.28 -28.61 -10.07
N LEU A 882 -22.05 -28.31 -9.01
CA LEU A 882 -23.18 -29.12 -8.56
C LEU A 882 -24.19 -29.33 -9.69
N MET A 883 -24.67 -28.25 -10.32
CA MET A 883 -25.65 -28.32 -11.41
C MET A 883 -25.11 -29.00 -12.66
N SER A 884 -23.84 -28.78 -13.02
CA SER A 884 -23.20 -29.40 -14.17
C SER A 884 -23.06 -30.92 -13.99
N CYS A 885 -22.64 -31.38 -12.80
CA CYS A 885 -22.58 -32.80 -12.48
C CYS A 885 -23.97 -33.44 -12.47
N LEU A 886 -24.99 -32.75 -11.94
CA LEU A 886 -26.37 -33.23 -11.98
C LEU A 886 -26.92 -33.30 -13.42
N ASP A 887 -26.60 -32.35 -14.31
CA ASP A 887 -26.99 -32.43 -15.71
C ASP A 887 -26.31 -33.61 -16.42
N ALA A 888 -25.00 -33.80 -16.21
CA ALA A 888 -24.26 -34.91 -16.79
C ALA A 888 -24.80 -36.27 -16.30
N ARG A 889 -25.02 -36.42 -14.99
CA ARG A 889 -25.54 -37.66 -14.42
C ARG A 889 -27.00 -37.90 -14.80
N GLY A 890 -27.81 -36.86 -14.81
CA GLY A 890 -29.19 -36.90 -15.26
C GLY A 890 -29.31 -37.32 -16.73
N ARG A 891 -28.46 -36.83 -17.64
CA ARG A 891 -28.47 -37.29 -19.06
C ARG A 891 -28.19 -38.78 -19.22
N LEU A 892 -27.35 -39.35 -18.36
CA LEU A 892 -27.01 -40.77 -18.39
C LEU A 892 -28.15 -41.65 -17.85
N LEU A 893 -28.84 -41.19 -16.81
CA LEU A 893 -29.84 -42.00 -16.09
C LEU A 893 -31.30 -41.68 -16.47
N LEU A 894 -31.59 -40.45 -16.91
CA LEU A 894 -32.91 -39.97 -17.33
C LEU A 894 -32.92 -39.77 -18.86
N GLN A 895 -33.44 -40.77 -19.59
CA GLN A 895 -33.37 -40.80 -21.05
C GLN A 895 -34.32 -39.80 -21.76
N LYS A 896 -35.36 -39.32 -21.08
CA LYS A 896 -36.39 -38.45 -21.67
C LYS A 896 -36.14 -36.98 -21.29
N LYS A 897 -36.05 -36.10 -22.31
CA LYS A 897 -35.83 -34.65 -22.14
C LYS A 897 -36.80 -33.95 -21.18
N PRO A 898 -38.12 -34.26 -21.14
CA PRO A 898 -39.04 -33.58 -20.23
C PRO A 898 -38.79 -33.92 -18.76
N VAL A 899 -38.50 -35.18 -18.45
CA VAL A 899 -38.14 -35.62 -17.09
C VAL A 899 -36.84 -34.96 -16.65
N MET A 900 -35.88 -34.85 -17.57
CA MET A 900 -34.63 -34.13 -17.33
C MET A 900 -34.86 -32.63 -17.04
N GLY A 901 -35.78 -31.98 -17.77
CA GLY A 901 -36.19 -30.60 -17.53
C GLY A 901 -36.80 -30.41 -16.14
N VAL A 902 -37.68 -31.32 -15.71
CA VAL A 902 -38.28 -31.31 -14.36
C VAL A 902 -37.21 -31.51 -13.28
N PHE A 903 -36.33 -32.50 -13.45
CA PHE A 903 -35.25 -32.79 -12.52
C PHE A 903 -34.36 -31.57 -12.28
N LEU A 904 -33.90 -30.90 -13.35
CA LEU A 904 -33.06 -29.71 -13.21
C LEU A 904 -33.82 -28.55 -12.57
N ALA A 905 -35.08 -28.32 -12.95
CA ALA A 905 -35.88 -27.23 -12.39
C ALA A 905 -36.15 -27.38 -10.89
N ASN A 906 -36.42 -28.60 -10.41
CA ASN A 906 -36.61 -28.87 -8.98
C ASN A 906 -35.35 -28.57 -8.17
N ASN A 907 -34.18 -29.01 -8.65
CA ASN A 907 -32.91 -28.75 -7.97
C ASN A 907 -32.57 -27.24 -7.97
N VAL A 908 -32.85 -26.51 -9.06
CA VAL A 908 -32.68 -25.04 -9.10
C VAL A 908 -33.60 -24.34 -8.10
N SER A 909 -34.87 -24.75 -8.01
CA SER A 909 -35.83 -24.17 -7.04
C SER A 909 -35.37 -24.35 -5.59
N ILE A 910 -34.82 -25.53 -5.25
CA ILE A 910 -34.30 -25.79 -3.91
C ILE A 910 -33.09 -24.91 -3.60
N ILE A 911 -32.14 -24.80 -4.54
CA ILE A 911 -30.95 -23.96 -4.36
C ILE A 911 -31.36 -22.50 -4.13
N GLU A 912 -32.24 -21.96 -4.97
CA GLU A 912 -32.72 -20.58 -4.86
C GLU A 912 -33.41 -20.33 -3.51
N ARG A 913 -34.27 -21.25 -3.07
CA ARG A 913 -34.96 -21.16 -1.77
C ARG A 913 -33.98 -21.14 -0.61
N MET A 914 -32.96 -22.00 -0.64
CA MET A 914 -31.93 -22.07 0.40
C MET A 914 -31.00 -20.85 0.41
N ILE A 915 -30.74 -20.24 -0.75
CA ILE A 915 -30.02 -18.96 -0.82
C ILE A 915 -30.88 -17.87 -0.15
N GLN A 916 -32.14 -17.73 -0.58
CA GLN A 916 -33.05 -16.69 -0.08
C GLN A 916 -33.36 -16.81 1.42
N SER A 917 -33.37 -18.02 1.97
CA SER A 917 -33.65 -18.26 3.39
C SER A 917 -32.43 -18.11 4.31
N SER A 918 -31.30 -17.58 3.84
CA SER A 918 -30.06 -17.49 4.61
C SER A 918 -29.25 -16.23 4.30
N GLU A 919 -28.21 -15.98 5.09
CA GLU A 919 -27.27 -14.87 4.88
C GLU A 919 -26.52 -14.94 3.53
N LEU A 920 -26.57 -16.09 2.83
CA LEU A 920 -26.07 -16.21 1.45
C LEU A 920 -26.79 -15.27 0.47
N ALA A 921 -28.03 -14.89 0.74
CA ALA A 921 -28.77 -13.95 -0.11
C ALA A 921 -28.01 -12.63 -0.28
N SER A 922 -27.53 -12.05 0.83
CA SER A 922 -26.78 -10.79 0.83
C SER A 922 -25.47 -10.86 0.03
N LEU A 923 -24.87 -12.05 -0.04
CA LEU A 923 -23.60 -12.29 -0.74
C LEU A 923 -23.80 -12.57 -2.24
N LEU A 924 -24.94 -13.17 -2.63
CA LEU A 924 -25.15 -13.71 -3.98
C LEU A 924 -26.19 -12.95 -4.82
N GLU A 925 -26.94 -12.01 -4.25
CA GLU A 925 -28.08 -11.32 -4.90
C GLU A 925 -27.77 -10.80 -6.31
N SER A 926 -26.61 -10.15 -6.50
CA SER A 926 -26.19 -9.58 -7.79
C SER A 926 -25.60 -10.61 -8.77
N ARG A 927 -25.45 -11.87 -8.36
CA ARG A 927 -24.64 -12.90 -9.05
C ARG A 927 -25.41 -14.20 -9.34
N LEU A 928 -26.75 -14.19 -9.25
CA LEU A 928 -27.61 -15.35 -9.52
C LEU A 928 -27.81 -15.67 -11.01
N GLY A 929 -27.22 -14.89 -11.93
CA GLY A 929 -27.33 -15.10 -13.38
C GLY A 929 -27.05 -16.53 -13.88
N PRO A 930 -26.09 -17.30 -13.32
CA PRO A 930 -25.89 -18.70 -13.66
C PRO A 930 -27.11 -19.58 -13.35
N LEU A 931 -27.82 -19.36 -12.23
CA LEU A 931 -29.04 -20.12 -11.90
C LEU A 931 -30.17 -19.87 -12.91
N ASP A 932 -30.30 -18.63 -13.40
CA ASP A 932 -31.26 -18.31 -14.46
C ASP A 932 -30.94 -19.06 -15.77
N SER A 933 -29.65 -19.25 -16.08
CA SER A 933 -29.26 -20.04 -17.25
C SER A 933 -29.69 -21.50 -17.14
N TRP A 934 -29.55 -22.09 -15.94
CA TRP A 934 -30.01 -23.45 -15.64
C TRP A 934 -31.53 -23.56 -15.67
N ARG A 935 -32.25 -22.56 -15.15
CA ARG A 935 -33.72 -22.46 -15.26
C ARG A 935 -34.17 -22.44 -16.72
N LYS A 936 -33.56 -21.58 -17.55
CA LYS A 936 -33.86 -21.50 -19.00
C LYS A 936 -33.55 -22.81 -19.73
N LYS A 937 -32.45 -23.47 -19.38
CA LYS A 937 -32.09 -24.80 -19.93
C LYS A 937 -33.12 -25.85 -19.55
N ALA A 938 -33.54 -25.88 -18.29
CA ALA A 938 -34.59 -26.77 -17.80
C ALA A 938 -35.93 -26.54 -18.54
N ALA A 939 -36.35 -25.27 -18.66
CA ALA A 939 -37.52 -24.88 -19.44
C ALA A 939 -37.41 -25.29 -20.91
N SER A 940 -36.28 -25.07 -21.57
CA SER A 940 -36.08 -25.50 -22.95
C SER A 940 -36.17 -27.02 -23.14
N LEU A 941 -35.64 -27.81 -22.20
CA LEU A 941 -35.72 -29.27 -22.26
C LEU A 941 -37.15 -29.77 -22.06
N TYR A 942 -37.92 -29.07 -21.22
CA TYR A 942 -39.31 -29.38 -20.95
C TYR A 942 -40.23 -29.02 -22.13
N THR A 943 -40.09 -27.78 -22.61
CA THR A 943 -40.91 -27.18 -23.68
C THR A 943 -40.63 -27.74 -25.08
N ASP A 944 -39.60 -28.56 -25.25
CA ASP A 944 -39.33 -29.28 -26.51
C ASP A 944 -40.56 -30.11 -26.94
N THR A 945 -41.24 -30.74 -25.98
CA THR A 945 -42.51 -31.46 -26.24
C THR A 945 -43.63 -30.58 -26.77
N CYS A 946 -43.67 -29.31 -26.36
CA CYS A 946 -44.66 -28.36 -26.87
C CYS A 946 -44.40 -28.03 -28.34
N LYS A 947 -43.14 -28.05 -28.80
CA LYS A 947 -42.80 -27.84 -30.20
C LYS A 947 -43.31 -28.99 -31.07
N ASP A 948 -43.12 -30.23 -30.62
CA ASP A 948 -43.63 -31.42 -31.30
C ASP A 948 -45.15 -31.36 -31.48
N VAL A 949 -45.86 -30.94 -30.43
CA VAL A 949 -47.32 -30.73 -30.47
C VAL A 949 -47.69 -29.57 -31.42
N SER A 950 -46.94 -28.47 -31.38
CA SER A 950 -47.20 -27.26 -32.16
C SER A 950 -46.99 -27.46 -33.67
N ILE A 951 -46.15 -28.40 -34.10
CA ILE A 951 -45.90 -28.71 -35.53
C ILE A 951 -47.22 -29.03 -36.26
N HIS A 952 -48.15 -29.70 -35.59
CA HIS A 952 -49.45 -30.04 -36.17
C HIS A 952 -50.35 -28.83 -36.44
N LEU A 953 -50.04 -27.65 -35.89
CA LEU A 953 -50.83 -26.42 -35.98
C LEU A 953 -50.31 -25.42 -37.03
N PHE A 954 -49.17 -25.67 -37.67
CA PHE A 954 -48.61 -24.77 -38.70
C PHE A 954 -49.17 -25.03 -40.10
N ASP A 955 -49.34 -23.96 -40.88
CA ASP A 955 -49.81 -23.99 -42.27
C ASP A 955 -48.68 -23.77 -43.28
N VAL A 956 -48.40 -24.77 -44.13
CA VAL A 956 -47.44 -24.67 -45.25
C VAL A 956 -48.12 -24.23 -46.56
N ILE A 957 -49.45 -24.25 -46.63
CA ILE A 957 -50.22 -24.16 -47.88
C ILE A 957 -50.27 -22.72 -48.47
N HIS A 958 -49.88 -21.69 -47.71
CA HIS A 958 -50.05 -20.29 -48.14
C HIS A 958 -48.77 -19.53 -48.56
N THR A 959 -47.61 -20.18 -48.66
CA THR A 959 -46.37 -19.51 -49.12
C THR A 959 -46.07 -19.67 -50.61
N SER A 960 -46.87 -20.39 -51.40
CA SER A 960 -46.63 -20.66 -52.83
C SER A 960 -47.66 -20.03 -53.78
N ARG A 961 -47.92 -18.71 -53.68
CA ARG A 961 -48.59 -17.94 -54.75
C ARG A 961 -47.70 -16.81 -55.24
N THR A 962 -46.96 -17.06 -56.31
CA THR A 962 -46.44 -16.05 -57.24
C THR A 962 -47.55 -15.72 -58.24
N GLY A 963 -48.25 -14.61 -58.02
CA GLY A 963 -49.29 -14.12 -58.94
C GLY A 963 -49.99 -12.89 -58.37
N ALA A 964 -49.82 -11.76 -59.08
CA ALA A 964 -50.34 -10.43 -58.83
C ALA A 964 -51.50 -10.31 -57.81
N GLY A 965 -51.18 -9.73 -56.64
CA GLY A 965 -52.12 -9.35 -55.59
C GLY A 965 -51.34 -8.94 -54.35
N GLY A 966 -51.44 -7.66 -53.96
CA GLY A 966 -50.58 -7.04 -52.93
C GLY A 966 -50.49 -7.80 -51.60
N ARG A 967 -49.31 -7.76 -50.99
CA ARG A 967 -49.09 -8.12 -49.59
C ARG A 967 -50.05 -7.35 -48.68
N PRO A 968 -50.73 -7.98 -47.70
CA PRO A 968 -51.34 -7.23 -46.61
C PRO A 968 -50.21 -6.70 -45.72
N THR A 969 -50.17 -5.38 -45.52
CA THR A 969 -49.32 -4.69 -44.57
C THR A 969 -49.70 -5.06 -43.14
N SER A 970 -48.71 -5.48 -42.35
CA SER A 970 -48.83 -5.67 -40.91
C SER A 970 -49.03 -4.33 -40.21
N GLY A 971 -50.17 -4.15 -39.55
CA GLY A 971 -50.40 -3.06 -38.61
C GLY A 971 -51.65 -2.25 -38.90
N GLN A 972 -52.80 -2.74 -38.43
CA GLN A 972 -53.91 -1.90 -37.94
C GLN A 972 -54.87 -2.78 -37.13
N GLY A 973 -55.13 -2.35 -35.90
CA GLY A 973 -56.04 -3.01 -34.97
C GLY A 973 -57.47 -2.95 -35.51
N GLY A 974 -58.03 -4.12 -35.79
CA GLY A 974 -59.42 -4.34 -36.16
C GLY A 974 -59.61 -5.84 -36.35
N ALA A 975 -60.54 -6.43 -35.62
CA ALA A 975 -60.87 -7.85 -35.72
C ALA A 975 -61.38 -8.18 -37.13
N ILE A 976 -60.48 -8.61 -38.02
CA ILE A 976 -60.86 -9.30 -39.24
C ILE A 976 -61.39 -10.66 -38.78
N VAL A 977 -62.71 -10.81 -38.75
CA VAL A 977 -63.38 -12.09 -38.54
C VAL A 977 -62.96 -12.98 -39.72
N VAL A 978 -62.06 -13.92 -39.44
CA VAL A 978 -61.66 -14.95 -40.39
C VAL A 978 -62.83 -15.94 -40.46
N ASP A 979 -63.66 -15.84 -41.49
CA ASP A 979 -64.79 -16.77 -41.68
C ASP A 979 -64.26 -18.15 -42.12
N SER A 980 -64.20 -19.11 -41.19
CA SER A 980 -63.74 -20.48 -41.44
C SER A 980 -64.53 -21.15 -42.59
N ALA A 981 -65.84 -20.89 -42.68
CA ALA A 981 -66.71 -21.42 -43.73
C ALA A 981 -66.22 -21.00 -45.13
N SER A 982 -65.84 -19.72 -45.27
CA SER A 982 -65.34 -19.15 -46.52
C SER A 982 -64.00 -19.76 -46.95
N ILE A 983 -63.07 -19.97 -46.01
CA ILE A 983 -61.76 -20.55 -46.27
C ILE A 983 -61.92 -22.01 -46.69
N LEU A 984 -62.74 -22.79 -45.99
CA LEU A 984 -62.99 -24.19 -46.32
C LEU A 984 -63.67 -24.35 -47.69
N LYS A 985 -64.50 -23.41 -48.14
CA LYS A 985 -65.07 -23.45 -49.51
C LYS A 985 -64.00 -23.33 -50.61
N SER A 986 -62.89 -22.64 -50.33
CA SER A 986 -61.79 -22.43 -51.28
C SER A 986 -60.76 -23.58 -51.34
N LEU A 987 -60.84 -24.54 -50.42
CA LEU A 987 -59.88 -25.65 -50.27
C LEU A 987 -60.31 -26.93 -51.00
N SER A 988 -59.34 -27.68 -51.52
CA SER A 988 -59.59 -28.96 -52.17
C SER A 988 -60.04 -30.04 -51.17
N SER A 989 -60.67 -31.11 -51.64
CA SER A 989 -61.02 -32.26 -50.79
C SER A 989 -59.80 -32.88 -50.10
N LYS A 990 -58.63 -32.85 -50.76
CA LYS A 990 -57.36 -33.33 -50.21
C LYS A 990 -56.86 -32.45 -49.06
N ASP A 991 -57.00 -31.13 -49.18
CA ASP A 991 -56.59 -30.17 -48.14
C ASP A 991 -57.49 -30.27 -46.91
N LYS A 992 -58.80 -30.46 -47.10
CA LYS A 992 -59.76 -30.69 -46.01
C LYS A 992 -59.43 -31.95 -45.21
N GLU A 993 -59.05 -33.03 -45.90
CA GLU A 993 -58.66 -34.27 -45.22
C GLU A 993 -57.30 -34.14 -44.51
N SER A 994 -56.37 -33.39 -45.09
CA SER A 994 -55.10 -33.04 -44.43
C SER A 994 -55.32 -32.25 -43.13
N ILE A 995 -56.23 -31.27 -43.13
CA ILE A 995 -56.58 -30.48 -41.94
C ILE A 995 -57.21 -31.35 -40.84
N LYS A 996 -58.12 -32.27 -41.18
CA LYS A 996 -58.66 -33.24 -40.21
C LYS A 996 -57.56 -34.14 -39.62
N GLY A 997 -56.63 -34.58 -40.46
CA GLY A 997 -55.45 -35.33 -40.02
C GLY A 997 -54.61 -34.54 -39.01
N LYS A 998 -54.38 -33.24 -39.26
CA LYS A 998 -53.67 -32.34 -38.33
C LYS A 998 -54.39 -32.22 -36.98
N PHE A 999 -55.71 -32.04 -36.96
CA PHE A 999 -56.48 -32.00 -35.71
C PHE A 999 -56.37 -33.33 -34.93
N ALA A 1000 -56.46 -34.48 -35.61
CA ALA A 1000 -56.35 -35.78 -34.96
C ALA A 1000 -54.94 -36.01 -34.36
N SER A 1001 -53.89 -35.69 -35.12
CA SER A 1001 -52.50 -35.76 -34.65
C SER A 1001 -52.23 -34.80 -33.49
N PHE A 1002 -52.77 -33.58 -33.54
CA PHE A 1002 -52.68 -32.62 -32.44
C PHE A 1002 -53.34 -33.17 -31.17
N ASN A 1003 -54.58 -33.65 -31.25
CA ASN A 1003 -55.31 -34.14 -30.07
C ASN A 1003 -54.56 -35.28 -29.37
N ALA A 1004 -54.06 -36.26 -30.13
CA ALA A 1004 -53.31 -37.39 -29.58
C ALA A 1004 -52.01 -36.95 -28.89
N SER A 1005 -51.24 -36.08 -29.54
CA SER A 1005 -49.97 -35.57 -28.99
C SER A 1005 -50.18 -34.64 -27.79
N PHE A 1006 -51.23 -33.81 -27.81
CA PHE A 1006 -51.58 -32.89 -26.71
C PHE A 1006 -52.05 -33.65 -25.46
N ASP A 1007 -52.88 -34.69 -25.63
CA ASP A 1007 -53.38 -35.50 -24.52
C ASP A 1007 -52.27 -36.30 -23.82
N ASP A 1008 -51.36 -36.92 -24.58
CA ASP A 1008 -50.19 -37.63 -24.05
C ASP A 1008 -49.26 -36.66 -23.29
N MET A 1009 -49.06 -35.45 -23.82
CA MET A 1009 -48.27 -34.41 -23.15
C MET A 1009 -48.90 -33.99 -21.81
N VAL A 1010 -50.22 -33.76 -21.77
CA VAL A 1010 -50.95 -33.41 -20.54
C VAL A 1010 -50.88 -34.52 -19.49
N LEU A 1011 -51.04 -35.78 -19.90
CA LEU A 1011 -50.94 -36.92 -19.00
C LEU A 1011 -49.55 -37.03 -18.38
N ARG A 1012 -48.49 -36.86 -19.18
CA ARG A 1012 -47.10 -36.87 -18.70
C ARG A 1012 -46.81 -35.72 -17.75
N HIS A 1013 -47.28 -34.51 -18.05
CA HIS A 1013 -47.15 -33.35 -17.16
C HIS A 1013 -47.71 -33.64 -15.76
N LYS A 1014 -48.90 -34.26 -15.68
CA LYS A 1014 -49.52 -34.62 -14.40
C LYS A 1014 -48.77 -35.72 -13.64
N GLY A 1015 -48.03 -36.59 -14.34
CA GLY A 1015 -47.27 -37.68 -13.76
C GLY A 1015 -45.88 -37.32 -13.21
N TYR A 1016 -45.38 -36.11 -13.45
CA TYR A 1016 -44.07 -35.68 -12.93
C TYR A 1016 -44.16 -35.06 -11.53
N TYR A 1017 -43.12 -35.28 -10.72
CA TYR A 1017 -42.94 -34.59 -9.45
C TYR A 1017 -42.32 -33.23 -9.71
N MET A 1018 -43.04 -32.15 -9.40
CA MET A 1018 -42.58 -30.78 -9.61
C MET A 1018 -42.78 -29.99 -8.32
N GLU A 1019 -41.76 -29.23 -7.92
CA GLU A 1019 -41.93 -28.18 -6.92
C GLU A 1019 -43.04 -27.20 -7.36
N ARG A 1020 -43.69 -26.54 -6.40
CA ARG A 1020 -44.89 -25.73 -6.65
C ARG A 1020 -44.65 -24.61 -7.68
N ASP A 1021 -43.53 -23.93 -7.56
CA ASP A 1021 -43.07 -22.87 -8.47
C ASP A 1021 -42.70 -23.41 -9.85
N VAL A 1022 -42.05 -24.58 -9.91
CA VAL A 1022 -41.70 -25.27 -11.16
C VAL A 1022 -42.94 -25.68 -11.94
N ARG A 1023 -43.96 -26.22 -11.26
CA ARG A 1023 -45.25 -26.60 -11.87
C ARG A 1023 -45.95 -25.40 -12.50
N GLN A 1024 -46.04 -24.30 -11.77
CA GLN A 1024 -46.65 -23.06 -12.27
C GLN A 1024 -45.89 -22.49 -13.48
N MET A 1025 -44.56 -22.52 -13.43
CA MET A 1025 -43.70 -22.06 -14.53
C MET A 1025 -43.95 -22.88 -15.80
N PHE A 1026 -43.87 -24.21 -15.72
CA PHE A 1026 -44.08 -25.07 -16.90
C PHE A 1026 -45.51 -25.04 -17.42
N ALA A 1027 -46.52 -25.00 -16.55
CA ALA A 1027 -47.92 -24.88 -16.98
C ALA A 1027 -48.14 -23.59 -17.80
N LYS A 1028 -47.57 -22.47 -17.33
CA LYS A 1028 -47.62 -21.17 -18.02
C LYS A 1028 -46.88 -21.19 -19.36
N ASP A 1029 -45.69 -21.80 -19.42
CA ASP A 1029 -44.93 -21.91 -20.66
C ASP A 1029 -45.67 -22.74 -21.71
N MET A 1030 -46.25 -23.88 -21.30
CA MET A 1030 -47.08 -24.74 -22.16
C MET A 1030 -48.27 -23.97 -22.73
N GLN A 1031 -49.00 -23.27 -21.86
CA GLN A 1031 -50.16 -22.45 -22.25
C GLN A 1031 -49.76 -21.37 -23.26
N THR A 1032 -48.70 -20.62 -22.96
CA THR A 1032 -48.23 -19.48 -23.77
C THR A 1032 -47.82 -19.91 -25.18
N MET A 1033 -47.23 -21.11 -25.34
CA MET A 1033 -46.82 -21.59 -26.66
C MET A 1033 -47.98 -22.17 -27.48
N ILE A 1034 -48.83 -22.99 -26.85
CA ILE A 1034 -49.78 -23.84 -27.59
C ILE A 1034 -51.12 -23.13 -27.77
N GLU A 1035 -51.64 -22.45 -26.74
CA GLU A 1035 -52.99 -21.86 -26.78
C GLU A 1035 -53.16 -20.83 -27.93
N PRO A 1036 -52.23 -19.90 -28.19
CA PRO A 1036 -52.39 -18.94 -29.28
C PRO A 1036 -52.32 -19.60 -30.67
N LEU A 1037 -51.48 -20.63 -30.83
CA LEU A 1037 -51.36 -21.37 -32.09
C LEU A 1037 -52.63 -22.16 -32.36
N TYR A 1038 -53.16 -22.84 -31.33
CA TYR A 1038 -54.39 -23.59 -31.44
C TYR A 1038 -55.57 -22.66 -31.75
N ASN A 1039 -55.70 -21.54 -31.04
CA ASN A 1039 -56.77 -20.57 -31.26
C ASN A 1039 -56.77 -20.04 -32.69
N ARG A 1040 -55.60 -19.74 -33.27
CA ARG A 1040 -55.48 -19.30 -34.67
C ARG A 1040 -55.84 -20.41 -35.66
N PHE A 1041 -55.40 -21.65 -35.39
CA PHE A 1041 -55.70 -22.80 -36.24
C PHE A 1041 -57.19 -23.16 -36.20
N TRP A 1042 -57.79 -23.09 -35.01
CA TRP A 1042 -59.21 -23.29 -34.76
C TRP A 1042 -60.05 -22.22 -35.46
N ASP A 1043 -59.72 -20.93 -35.32
CA ASP A 1043 -60.43 -19.82 -35.99
C ASP A 1043 -60.51 -20.02 -37.50
N ARG A 1044 -59.45 -20.57 -38.09
CA ARG A 1044 -59.37 -20.78 -39.53
C ARG A 1044 -60.13 -22.02 -40.02
N TYR A 1045 -60.17 -23.10 -39.24
CA TYR A 1045 -60.56 -24.42 -39.75
C TYR A 1045 -61.60 -25.20 -38.93
N HIS A 1046 -62.14 -24.67 -37.83
CA HIS A 1046 -63.05 -25.41 -36.94
C HIS A 1046 -64.29 -25.99 -37.65
N GLU A 1047 -64.77 -25.36 -38.72
CA GLU A 1047 -65.93 -25.86 -39.47
C GLU A 1047 -65.64 -27.10 -40.36
N VAL A 1048 -64.38 -27.55 -40.46
CA VAL A 1048 -63.99 -28.71 -41.30
C VAL A 1048 -64.69 -30.01 -40.88
N ASP A 1049 -65.10 -30.07 -39.61
CA ASP A 1049 -65.78 -31.21 -38.99
C ASP A 1049 -67.31 -31.02 -38.91
N LYS A 1050 -67.84 -29.91 -39.43
CA LYS A 1050 -69.28 -29.59 -39.46
C LYS A 1050 -69.98 -29.74 -38.10
N GLY A 1051 -69.27 -29.44 -37.00
CA GLY A 1051 -69.80 -29.57 -35.63
C GLY A 1051 -69.98 -31.01 -35.14
N LYS A 1052 -69.42 -32.02 -35.81
CA LYS A 1052 -69.56 -33.44 -35.41
C LYS A 1052 -68.64 -33.87 -34.27
N GLY A 1053 -67.64 -33.06 -33.91
CA GLY A 1053 -66.71 -33.31 -32.80
C GLY A 1053 -65.82 -34.55 -32.96
N LYS A 1054 -65.71 -35.10 -34.18
CA LYS A 1054 -64.92 -36.30 -34.48
C LYS A 1054 -63.43 -35.97 -34.62
N TYR A 1055 -63.10 -34.80 -35.17
CA TYR A 1055 -61.73 -34.35 -35.39
C TYR A 1055 -61.40 -33.10 -34.57
N VAL A 1056 -62.33 -32.15 -34.49
CA VAL A 1056 -62.16 -30.95 -33.65
C VAL A 1056 -62.66 -31.26 -32.24
N LYS A 1057 -61.75 -31.73 -31.36
CA LYS A 1057 -62.07 -32.17 -29.99
C LYS A 1057 -62.24 -31.01 -29.01
N TYR A 1058 -61.44 -29.95 -29.16
CA TYR A 1058 -61.44 -28.81 -28.26
C TYR A 1058 -62.01 -27.57 -28.95
N ASP A 1059 -62.81 -26.81 -28.21
CA ASP A 1059 -63.07 -25.40 -28.52
C ASP A 1059 -62.11 -24.50 -27.70
N LYS A 1060 -62.15 -23.19 -27.95
CA LYS A 1060 -61.28 -22.23 -27.27
C LYS A 1060 -61.43 -22.26 -25.74
N SER A 1061 -62.64 -22.53 -25.23
CA SER A 1061 -62.90 -22.53 -23.79
C SER A 1061 -62.44 -23.82 -23.12
N SER A 1062 -62.64 -24.96 -23.77
CA SER A 1062 -62.28 -26.28 -23.26
C SER A 1062 -60.77 -26.52 -23.34
N ILE A 1063 -60.06 -26.01 -24.35
CA ILE A 1063 -58.58 -26.09 -24.35
C ILE A 1063 -57.96 -25.20 -23.26
N ALA A 1064 -58.50 -23.99 -23.03
CA ALA A 1064 -58.07 -23.11 -21.96
C ALA A 1064 -58.30 -23.75 -20.57
N ALA A 1065 -59.45 -24.42 -20.39
CA ALA A 1065 -59.74 -25.18 -19.17
C ALA A 1065 -58.73 -26.31 -18.92
N VAL A 1066 -58.23 -26.99 -19.95
CA VAL A 1066 -57.20 -28.02 -19.80
C VAL A 1066 -55.90 -27.43 -19.24
N PHE A 1067 -55.44 -26.28 -19.73
CA PHE A 1067 -54.25 -25.60 -19.20
C PHE A 1067 -54.41 -25.17 -17.74
N LEU A 1068 -55.60 -24.73 -17.33
CA LEU A 1068 -55.88 -24.42 -15.92
C LEU A 1068 -55.70 -25.64 -15.00
N THR A 1069 -55.90 -26.86 -15.50
CA THR A 1069 -55.65 -28.09 -14.72
C THR A 1069 -54.17 -28.50 -14.61
N LEU A 1070 -53.26 -27.75 -15.22
CA LEU A 1070 -51.81 -28.02 -15.19
C LEU A 1070 -51.07 -27.20 -14.13
N TYR A 1071 -51.65 -26.09 -13.69
CA TYR A 1071 -51.18 -25.31 -12.53
C TYR A 1071 -51.37 -26.10 -11.24
#